data_AF-A0AAV2N3R6-F1
#
_entry.id   AF-A0AAV2N3R6-F1
#
_cell.length_a   1.000
_cell.length_b   1.000
_cell.length_c   1.000
_cell.angle_alpha   90.00
_cell.angle_beta   90.00
_cell.angle_gamma   90.00
#
_symmetry.space_group_name_H-M   'P 1'
#
loop_
_entity.id
_entity.type
_entity.pdbx_description
1 polymer ?
#
loop_
_entity_poly.entity_id
_entity_poly.type
_entity_poly.pdbx_seq_one_letter_code
_entity_poly.pdbx_strand_id
1 'polypeptide(L)'
;MPKTQSRKKTYVQKYIKNWELYPNFKGWLKPSPDGDSTNAFCAYCKTILNAHKKTLQDHGISKKHIQSAKNQQIVATLPKIDTFAKITLSQQKKVAELKIATYVAEHCSIKTVDHLSIMIKSLDEESRVLQDIKLHRTKCSALIKNVLSPCILEELIEDINQSYFSLILDESTTIDTKKILCLMMRYFSESKKKIVTTFYRLIEIKAGTSDAIAEAVLHQLKTDGLKPEKLLGLGVDGASVNVGRHHSVTTILREINPELIVITCICHSFHLAAEATCKALPRHLDFMVRETHSWFSHSTKRQLEYAEIYKTLAGILPKKIVQLSNTRWLVRLQAIDTILEQWDALKLHFQITESNKERCYTAHQLYGMYCTPENKLFLTFLSSSLKGVMAMNRLFQSESVDPMKLFEDVNNLIYSNLQTLVVPSRLQKISRYELAIFYFKQHLMPLECMNFGYEFNNLSVSIKPETVIQIKERCRDFLSLLCSELQKRIPENIKMLEKISTFSPESASSQIKADITEIASKLKKSVCTNIDCTIREWNLLHTAQVKNCTSTESFWVEVYDIKDAGGTRRFENISKLVLALLSLPFSNASVERAFSIMSIVKDKLRNKMSIVMVEAIMHIRLTLNIDCCDFKPTATMLKRFNTETIYTNINENDVAILDVFPDK
;
A
#
# COMPACT_ATOMS: atom_id res chain seq x y z
N MET A 1 58.22 -50.07 -49.62
CA MET A 1 58.80 -49.01 -48.76
C MET A 1 58.53 -47.65 -49.39
N PRO A 2 57.77 -46.73 -48.75
CA PRO A 2 57.37 -45.47 -49.35
C PRO A 2 58.43 -44.38 -49.17
N LYS A 3 58.63 -43.57 -50.22
CA LYS A 3 59.48 -42.38 -50.23
C LYS A 3 58.85 -41.28 -49.37
N THR A 4 59.61 -40.80 -48.38
CA THR A 4 59.27 -39.71 -47.47
C THR A 4 59.25 -38.36 -48.21
N GLN A 5 58.08 -37.71 -48.27
CA GLN A 5 57.94 -36.32 -48.67
C GLN A 5 58.32 -35.39 -47.50
N SER A 6 59.28 -34.48 -47.72
CA SER A 6 59.63 -33.43 -46.77
C SER A 6 58.48 -32.43 -46.61
N ARG A 7 57.90 -32.32 -45.40
CA ARG A 7 56.92 -31.27 -45.07
C ARG A 7 57.62 -29.90 -45.05
N LYS A 8 57.25 -29.00 -45.99
CA LYS A 8 57.60 -27.57 -45.91
C LYS A 8 56.98 -26.97 -44.64
N LYS A 9 57.79 -26.35 -43.78
CA LYS A 9 57.30 -25.57 -42.62
C LYS A 9 56.54 -24.35 -43.15
N THR A 10 55.22 -24.30 -43.00
CA THR A 10 54.40 -23.13 -43.30
C THR A 10 54.58 -22.10 -42.19
N TYR A 11 55.18 -20.96 -42.51
CA TYR A 11 55.31 -19.82 -41.61
C TYR A 11 53.94 -19.16 -41.43
N VAL A 12 53.44 -19.11 -40.19
CA VAL A 12 52.16 -18.45 -39.85
C VAL A 12 52.48 -17.12 -39.18
N GLN A 13 52.24 -16.02 -39.90
CA GLN A 13 52.43 -14.68 -39.38
C GLN A 13 51.25 -14.29 -38.47
N LYS A 14 51.55 -13.83 -37.25
CA LYS A 14 50.57 -13.24 -36.33
C LYS A 14 50.57 -11.71 -36.41
N TYR A 15 49.44 -11.11 -36.07
CA TYR A 15 49.26 -9.67 -35.94
C TYR A 15 50.23 -9.08 -34.91
N ILE A 16 50.91 -8.00 -35.28
CA ILE A 16 51.85 -7.29 -34.41
C ILE A 16 51.27 -5.91 -34.11
N LYS A 17 50.91 -5.67 -32.84
CA LYS A 17 50.29 -4.40 -32.39
C LYS A 17 51.14 -3.16 -32.73
N ASN A 18 52.47 -3.28 -32.73
CA ASN A 18 53.37 -2.18 -33.11
C ASN A 18 53.19 -1.70 -34.56
N TRP A 19 52.59 -2.50 -35.45
CA TRP A 19 52.29 -2.06 -36.82
C TRP A 19 51.29 -0.91 -36.85
N GLU A 20 50.44 -0.74 -35.84
CA GLU A 20 49.51 0.40 -35.74
C GLU A 20 50.23 1.76 -35.64
N LEU A 21 51.50 1.75 -35.25
CA LEU A 21 52.33 2.96 -35.15
C LEU A 21 53.02 3.31 -36.47
N TYR A 22 53.07 2.39 -37.44
CA TYR A 22 53.72 2.64 -38.71
C TYR A 22 52.92 3.66 -39.54
N PRO A 23 53.57 4.66 -40.16
CA PRO A 23 52.88 5.75 -40.88
C PRO A 23 51.84 5.27 -41.91
N ASN A 24 52.14 4.15 -42.56
CA ASN A 24 51.34 3.50 -43.60
C ASN A 24 50.16 2.64 -43.08
N PHE A 25 50.10 2.35 -41.78
CA PHE A 25 49.03 1.57 -41.14
C PHE A 25 48.28 2.34 -40.04
N LYS A 26 48.82 3.49 -39.65
CA LYS A 26 48.31 4.33 -38.58
C LYS A 26 46.89 4.81 -38.87
N GLY A 27 46.02 4.67 -37.88
CA GLY A 27 44.64 5.15 -37.89
C GLY A 27 43.60 4.13 -38.39
N TRP A 28 43.97 3.19 -39.26
CA TRP A 28 43.02 2.24 -39.85
C TRP A 28 43.24 0.77 -39.46
N LEU A 29 44.47 0.35 -39.17
CA LEU A 29 44.77 -1.03 -38.81
C LEU A 29 44.42 -1.29 -37.33
N LYS A 30 43.73 -2.39 -37.04
CA LYS A 30 43.33 -2.84 -35.70
C LYS A 30 43.44 -4.37 -35.57
N PRO A 31 43.50 -4.93 -34.35
CA PRO A 31 43.36 -6.38 -34.14
C PRO A 31 41.99 -6.88 -34.64
N SER A 32 41.93 -8.15 -35.09
CA SER A 32 40.67 -8.74 -35.56
C SER A 32 39.65 -8.85 -34.42
N PRO A 33 38.38 -8.43 -34.62
CA PRO A 33 37.33 -8.58 -33.62
C PRO A 33 36.96 -10.05 -33.34
N ASP A 34 37.33 -10.96 -34.24
CA ASP A 34 37.00 -12.40 -34.16
C ASP A 34 37.97 -13.18 -33.26
N GLY A 35 38.95 -12.51 -32.64
CA GLY A 35 39.92 -13.10 -31.73
C GLY A 35 41.06 -13.90 -32.40
N ASP A 36 41.04 -14.07 -33.72
CA ASP A 36 42.09 -14.78 -34.45
C ASP A 36 43.35 -13.90 -34.62
N SER A 37 44.44 -14.34 -33.97
CA SER A 37 45.75 -13.67 -34.01
C SER A 37 46.42 -13.66 -35.39
N THR A 38 45.94 -14.44 -36.36
CA THR A 38 46.45 -14.46 -37.74
C THR A 38 45.77 -13.46 -38.66
N ASN A 39 44.75 -12.76 -38.14
CA ASN A 39 43.99 -11.75 -38.87
C ASN A 39 44.18 -10.35 -38.29
N ALA A 40 43.91 -9.36 -39.13
CA ALA A 40 43.88 -7.94 -38.82
C ALA A 40 42.57 -7.34 -39.33
N PHE A 41 42.16 -6.22 -38.76
CA PHE A 41 40.94 -5.54 -39.16
C PHE A 41 41.26 -4.15 -39.71
N CYS A 42 40.60 -3.80 -40.81
CA CYS A 42 40.63 -2.45 -41.35
C CYS A 42 39.42 -1.65 -40.87
N ALA A 43 39.64 -0.65 -40.01
CA ALA A 43 38.61 0.23 -39.48
C ALA A 43 37.93 1.12 -40.55
N TYR A 44 38.65 1.43 -41.64
CA TYR A 44 38.09 2.25 -42.73
C TYR A 44 37.20 1.43 -43.66
N CYS A 45 37.66 0.25 -44.08
CA CYS A 45 36.94 -0.64 -45.00
C CYS A 45 35.93 -1.57 -44.31
N LYS A 46 36.02 -1.71 -42.98
CA LYS A 46 35.27 -2.69 -42.17
C LYS A 46 35.43 -4.14 -42.65
N THR A 47 36.66 -4.54 -42.96
CA THR A 47 36.97 -5.89 -43.47
C THR A 47 38.10 -6.54 -42.69
N ILE A 48 38.00 -7.84 -42.51
CA ILE A 48 39.06 -8.70 -41.95
C ILE A 48 40.08 -9.01 -43.05
N LEU A 49 41.35 -8.97 -42.71
CA LEU A 49 42.51 -9.16 -43.58
C LEU A 49 43.45 -10.17 -42.93
N ASN A 50 44.21 -10.91 -43.73
CA ASN A 50 45.29 -11.73 -43.19
C ASN A 50 46.41 -10.82 -42.66
N ALA A 51 46.95 -11.13 -41.49
CA ALA A 51 48.00 -10.37 -40.81
C ALA A 51 49.41 -10.51 -41.45
N HIS A 52 49.49 -10.75 -42.76
CA HIS A 52 50.73 -10.67 -43.53
C HIS A 52 51.03 -9.23 -43.94
N LYS A 53 52.24 -8.73 -43.62
CA LYS A 53 52.65 -7.34 -43.87
C LYS A 53 52.41 -6.88 -45.32
N LYS A 54 52.69 -7.74 -46.31
CA LYS A 54 52.46 -7.44 -47.72
C LYS A 54 50.97 -7.25 -48.03
N THR A 55 50.10 -8.15 -47.55
CA THR A 55 48.64 -8.05 -47.69
C THR A 55 48.09 -6.75 -47.10
N LEU A 56 48.62 -6.31 -45.96
CA LEU A 56 48.23 -5.05 -45.34
C LEU A 56 48.69 -3.83 -46.15
N GLN A 57 49.89 -3.87 -46.73
CA GLN A 57 50.39 -2.81 -47.61
C GLN A 57 49.56 -2.73 -48.90
N ASP A 58 49.29 -3.87 -49.54
CA ASP A 58 48.50 -3.97 -50.77
C ASP A 58 47.05 -3.50 -50.53
N HIS A 59 46.48 -3.81 -49.37
CA HIS A 59 45.18 -3.29 -48.96
C HIS A 59 45.20 -1.77 -48.80
N GLY A 60 46.20 -1.21 -48.12
CA GLY A 60 46.32 0.23 -47.84
C GLY A 60 46.41 1.09 -49.10
N ILE A 61 46.96 0.56 -50.19
CA ILE A 61 47.03 1.24 -51.50
C ILE A 61 45.86 0.91 -52.44
N SER A 62 44.94 0.04 -52.01
CA SER A 62 43.79 -0.34 -52.85
C SER A 62 42.84 0.84 -53.06
N LYS A 63 42.24 0.94 -54.26
CA LYS A 63 41.26 1.99 -54.58
C LYS A 63 40.10 2.05 -53.57
N LYS A 64 39.63 0.89 -53.11
CA LYS A 64 38.56 0.76 -52.10
C LYS A 64 38.98 1.35 -50.76
N HIS A 65 40.22 1.10 -50.33
CA HIS A 65 40.75 1.65 -49.09
C HIS A 65 40.92 3.16 -49.16
N ILE A 66 41.53 3.68 -50.24
CA ILE A 66 41.74 5.11 -50.43
C ILE A 66 40.41 5.87 -50.43
N GLN A 67 39.37 5.32 -51.09
CA GLN A 67 38.04 5.93 -51.07
C GLN A 67 37.40 5.90 -49.67
N SER A 68 37.53 4.79 -48.95
CA SER A 68 37.00 4.66 -47.58
C SER A 68 37.72 5.58 -46.59
N ALA A 69 39.03 5.78 -46.76
CA ALA A 69 39.84 6.70 -45.97
C ALA A 69 39.41 8.17 -46.18
N LYS A 70 39.14 8.58 -47.43
CA LYS A 70 38.60 9.91 -47.76
C LYS A 70 37.23 10.13 -47.10
N ASN A 71 36.34 9.13 -47.15
CA ASN A 71 35.03 9.23 -46.50
C ASN A 71 35.14 9.39 -44.97
N GLN A 72 36.08 8.68 -44.33
CA GLN A 72 36.32 8.80 -42.88
C GLN A 72 36.88 10.18 -42.48
N GLN A 73 37.74 10.78 -43.32
CA GLN A 73 38.22 12.15 -43.09
C GLN A 73 37.11 13.20 -43.22
N ILE A 74 36.16 13.00 -44.14
CA ILE A 74 34.96 13.85 -44.26
C ILE A 74 34.09 13.72 -43.00
N VAL A 75 33.88 12.49 -42.50
CA VAL A 75 33.13 12.25 -41.25
C VAL A 75 33.83 12.85 -40.03
N ALA A 76 35.17 12.85 -39.99
CA ALA A 76 35.95 13.45 -38.91
C ALA A 76 35.98 14.99 -38.92
N THR A 77 35.68 15.61 -40.06
CA THR A 77 35.62 17.08 -40.23
C THR A 77 34.21 17.65 -40.09
N LEU A 78 33.19 16.79 -40.02
CA LEU A 78 31.85 17.21 -39.61
C LEU A 78 31.90 17.64 -38.12
N PRO A 79 31.31 18.79 -37.76
CA PRO A 79 31.20 19.20 -36.36
C PRO A 79 30.49 18.09 -35.59
N LYS A 80 31.08 17.61 -34.49
CA LYS A 80 30.32 16.83 -33.50
C LYS A 80 29.23 17.75 -32.98
N ILE A 81 27.98 17.47 -33.30
CA ILE A 81 26.82 18.20 -32.78
C ILE A 81 26.65 17.79 -31.31
N ASP A 82 27.45 18.40 -30.44
CA ASP A 82 27.28 18.39 -28.99
C ASP A 82 26.71 19.75 -28.58
N THR A 83 25.43 20.01 -28.88
CA THR A 83 24.53 20.97 -28.17
C THR A 83 23.18 21.07 -28.90
N PHE A 84 22.08 20.93 -28.14
CA PHE A 84 20.67 20.94 -28.56
C PHE A 84 20.19 19.76 -29.42
N ALA A 85 20.04 18.59 -28.80
CA ALA A 85 19.16 17.55 -29.34
C ALA A 85 17.71 18.09 -29.38
N LYS A 86 17.26 18.61 -30.54
CA LYS A 86 15.82 18.79 -30.79
C LYS A 86 15.15 17.44 -30.55
N ILE A 87 14.17 17.38 -29.65
CA ILE A 87 13.36 16.19 -29.42
C ILE A 87 12.78 15.79 -30.77
N THR A 88 13.12 14.58 -31.25
CA THR A 88 12.65 14.12 -32.57
C THR A 88 11.12 13.98 -32.55
N LEU A 89 10.48 14.17 -33.71
CA LEU A 89 9.02 13.98 -33.85
C LEU A 89 8.57 12.60 -33.31
N SER A 90 9.39 11.57 -33.54
CA SER A 90 9.20 10.21 -33.00
C SER A 90 9.18 10.19 -31.47
N GLN A 91 10.07 10.92 -30.81
CA GLN A 91 10.12 11.02 -29.36
C GLN A 91 8.94 11.82 -28.80
N GLN A 92 8.55 12.93 -29.44
CA GLN A 92 7.36 13.72 -29.05
C GLN A 92 6.08 12.88 -29.14
N LYS A 93 5.93 12.09 -30.20
CA LYS A 93 4.84 11.13 -30.34
C LYS A 93 4.81 10.10 -29.20
N LYS A 94 5.96 9.48 -28.88
CA LYS A 94 6.04 8.52 -27.77
C LYS A 94 5.60 9.15 -26.45
N VAL A 95 6.02 10.39 -26.20
CA VAL A 95 5.60 11.13 -25.01
C VAL A 95 4.08 11.32 -24.99
N ALA A 96 3.48 11.75 -26.11
CA ALA A 96 2.03 11.92 -26.21
C ALA A 96 1.28 10.60 -25.97
N GLU A 97 1.69 9.51 -26.61
CA GLU A 97 1.05 8.20 -26.46
C GLU A 97 1.17 7.63 -25.05
N LEU A 98 2.32 7.82 -24.37
CA LEU A 98 2.49 7.42 -22.97
C LEU A 98 1.64 8.27 -22.03
N LYS A 99 1.54 9.59 -22.26
CA LYS A 99 0.65 10.47 -21.47
C LYS A 99 -0.81 10.04 -21.58
N ILE A 100 -1.29 9.77 -22.80
CA ILE A 100 -2.65 9.30 -23.03
C ILE A 100 -2.86 7.94 -22.37
N ALA A 101 -1.90 7.01 -22.47
CA ALA A 101 -2.00 5.69 -21.83
C ALA A 101 -2.08 5.80 -20.30
N THR A 102 -1.29 6.68 -19.68
CA THR A 102 -1.35 6.98 -18.24
C THR A 102 -2.72 7.54 -17.85
N TYR A 103 -3.21 8.56 -18.57
CA TYR A 103 -4.56 9.13 -18.34
C TYR A 103 -5.66 8.07 -18.42
N VAL A 104 -5.62 7.24 -19.46
CA VAL A 104 -6.60 6.16 -19.66
C VAL A 104 -6.55 5.17 -18.51
N ALA A 105 -5.35 4.73 -18.09
CA ALA A 105 -5.20 3.83 -16.96
C ALA A 105 -5.74 4.42 -15.65
N GLU A 106 -5.52 5.71 -15.42
CA GLU A 106 -5.91 6.38 -14.18
C GLU A 106 -7.42 6.63 -14.06
N HIS A 107 -8.06 7.06 -15.15
CA HIS A 107 -9.41 7.59 -15.08
C HIS A 107 -10.46 6.81 -15.88
N CYS A 108 -10.05 6.02 -16.88
CA CYS A 108 -10.98 5.53 -17.90
C CYS A 108 -10.94 4.01 -18.09
N SER A 109 -11.88 3.52 -18.91
CA SER A 109 -11.76 2.21 -19.54
C SER A 109 -10.83 2.31 -20.75
N ILE A 110 -9.99 1.30 -20.98
CA ILE A 110 -9.07 1.27 -22.13
C ILE A 110 -9.82 1.31 -23.46
N LYS A 111 -11.06 0.79 -23.51
CA LYS A 111 -11.93 0.84 -24.70
C LYS A 111 -12.15 2.26 -25.22
N THR A 112 -12.09 3.28 -24.35
CA THR A 112 -12.28 4.68 -24.75
C THR A 112 -11.18 5.19 -25.67
N VAL A 113 -9.99 4.58 -25.66
CA VAL A 113 -8.82 5.06 -26.42
C VAL A 113 -9.01 4.98 -27.94
N ASP A 114 -9.84 4.04 -28.41
CA ASP A 114 -10.05 3.79 -29.84
C ASP A 114 -10.70 4.99 -30.53
N HIS A 115 -11.68 5.63 -29.89
CA HIS A 115 -12.29 6.86 -30.40
C HIS A 115 -11.51 8.11 -29.96
N LEU A 116 -10.92 8.10 -28.75
CA LEU A 116 -10.15 9.24 -28.24
C LEU A 116 -8.96 9.58 -29.14
N SER A 117 -8.24 8.57 -29.63
CA SER A 117 -7.09 8.79 -30.51
C SER A 117 -7.47 9.40 -31.88
N ILE A 118 -8.69 9.15 -32.36
CA ILE A 118 -9.24 9.78 -33.57
C ILE A 118 -9.63 11.21 -33.27
N MET A 119 -10.36 11.44 -32.17
CA MET A 119 -10.81 12.77 -31.75
C MET A 119 -9.63 13.72 -31.51
N ILE A 120 -8.55 13.27 -30.85
CA ILE A 120 -7.36 14.09 -30.58
C ILE A 120 -6.75 14.63 -31.88
N LYS A 121 -6.79 13.88 -32.98
CA LYS A 121 -6.31 14.35 -34.29
C LYS A 121 -7.15 15.49 -34.85
N SER A 122 -8.45 15.50 -34.56
CA SER A 122 -9.35 16.58 -35.00
C SER A 122 -9.24 17.86 -34.18
N LEU A 123 -8.55 17.84 -33.02
CA LEU A 123 -8.39 19.02 -32.17
C LEU A 123 -7.39 20.04 -32.75
N ASP A 124 -6.40 19.56 -33.51
CA ASP A 124 -5.40 20.39 -34.17
C ASP A 124 -4.84 19.65 -35.40
N GLU A 125 -5.33 20.04 -36.57
CA GLU A 125 -4.95 19.48 -37.86
C GLU A 125 -3.51 19.85 -38.26
N GLU A 126 -2.97 20.95 -37.73
CA GLU A 126 -1.61 21.43 -38.04
C GLU A 126 -0.54 20.69 -37.22
N SER A 127 -0.92 20.13 -36.06
CA SER A 127 0.01 19.41 -35.18
C SER A 127 0.42 18.05 -35.74
N ARG A 128 1.63 17.99 -36.31
CA ARG A 128 2.27 16.75 -36.77
C ARG A 128 2.33 15.66 -35.69
N VAL A 129 2.53 16.04 -34.43
CA VAL A 129 2.59 15.09 -33.31
C VAL A 129 1.24 14.40 -33.12
N LEU A 130 0.14 15.16 -33.12
CA LEU A 130 -1.19 14.62 -32.92
C LEU A 130 -1.63 13.76 -34.11
N GLN A 131 -1.38 14.22 -35.33
CA GLN A 131 -1.71 13.46 -36.55
C GLN A 131 -1.02 12.09 -36.58
N ASP A 132 0.23 12.01 -36.09
CA ASP A 132 1.02 10.79 -36.05
C ASP A 132 0.66 9.82 -34.91
N ILE A 133 -0.22 10.19 -33.98
CA ILE A 133 -0.67 9.30 -32.90
C ILE A 133 -1.34 8.06 -33.53
N LYS A 134 -0.88 6.88 -33.11
CA LYS A 134 -1.44 5.58 -33.50
C LYS A 134 -1.62 4.78 -32.23
N LEU A 135 -2.68 5.05 -31.48
CA LEU A 135 -2.94 4.47 -30.17
C LEU A 135 -4.34 3.87 -30.12
N HIS A 136 -4.41 2.56 -30.32
CA HIS A 136 -5.63 1.75 -30.14
C HIS A 136 -5.51 0.91 -28.87
N ARG A 137 -6.62 0.28 -28.45
CA ARG A 137 -6.73 -0.54 -27.24
C ARG A 137 -5.55 -1.50 -27.04
N THR A 138 -5.16 -2.26 -28.07
CA THR A 138 -4.07 -3.25 -27.99
C THR A 138 -2.74 -2.59 -27.66
N LYS A 139 -2.43 -1.47 -28.32
CA LYS A 139 -1.20 -0.74 -28.08
C LYS A 139 -1.24 -0.02 -26.73
N CYS A 140 -2.38 0.56 -26.35
CA CYS A 140 -2.55 1.20 -25.05
C CYS A 140 -2.35 0.18 -23.91
N SER A 141 -2.98 -0.99 -23.99
CA SER A 141 -2.77 -2.09 -23.04
C SER A 141 -1.31 -2.52 -23.00
N ALA A 142 -0.65 -2.67 -24.15
CA ALA A 142 0.76 -3.03 -24.21
C ALA A 142 1.68 -1.95 -23.62
N LEU A 143 1.39 -0.66 -23.82
CA LEU A 143 2.14 0.43 -23.18
C LEU A 143 1.99 0.40 -21.66
N ILE A 144 0.78 0.18 -21.15
CA ILE A 144 0.52 0.06 -19.72
C ILE A 144 1.25 -1.17 -19.15
N LYS A 145 1.06 -2.35 -19.76
CA LYS A 145 1.55 -3.65 -19.27
C LYS A 145 3.06 -3.84 -19.42
N ASN A 146 3.63 -3.41 -20.56
CA ASN A 146 5.01 -3.76 -20.95
C ASN A 146 5.99 -2.58 -20.83
N VAL A 147 5.49 -1.35 -20.69
CA VAL A 147 6.32 -0.13 -20.58
C VAL A 147 6.12 0.56 -19.23
N LEU A 148 4.93 1.11 -18.97
CA LEU A 148 4.66 1.94 -17.79
C LEU A 148 4.82 1.15 -16.49
N SER A 149 4.02 0.09 -16.32
CA SER A 149 4.00 -0.72 -15.10
C SER A 149 5.39 -1.30 -14.76
N PRO A 150 6.12 -1.94 -15.69
CA PRO A 150 7.46 -2.46 -15.39
C PRO A 150 8.47 -1.38 -15.03
N CYS A 151 8.46 -0.20 -15.67
CA CYS A 151 9.38 0.88 -15.29
C CYS A 151 9.07 1.42 -13.89
N ILE A 152 7.78 1.62 -13.57
CA ILE A 152 7.35 2.07 -12.23
C ILE A 152 7.79 1.08 -11.16
N LEU A 153 7.62 -0.21 -11.43
CA LEU A 153 8.02 -1.27 -10.52
C LEU A 153 9.54 -1.36 -10.38
N GLU A 154 10.32 -1.28 -11.45
CA GLU A 154 11.79 -1.28 -11.40
C GLU A 154 12.30 -0.13 -10.52
N GLU A 155 11.80 1.09 -10.75
CA GLU A 155 12.12 2.26 -9.92
C GLU A 155 11.72 2.04 -8.45
N LEU A 156 10.58 1.41 -8.19
CA LEU A 156 10.13 1.06 -6.85
C LEU A 156 11.06 0.04 -6.16
N ILE A 157 11.45 -1.04 -6.86
CA ILE A 157 12.33 -2.08 -6.33
C ILE A 157 13.72 -1.50 -6.03
N GLU A 158 14.24 -0.63 -6.91
CA GLU A 158 15.52 0.06 -6.69
C GLU A 158 15.50 0.93 -5.44
N ASP A 159 14.40 1.66 -5.18
CA ASP A 159 14.22 2.49 -3.98
C ASP A 159 14.10 1.62 -2.71
N ILE A 160 13.28 0.55 -2.75
CA ILE A 160 13.10 -0.38 -1.61
C ILE A 160 14.42 -1.05 -1.23
N ASN A 161 15.24 -1.44 -2.20
CA ASN A 161 16.48 -2.15 -1.95
C ASN A 161 17.51 -1.35 -1.14
N GLN A 162 17.34 -0.03 -1.00
CA GLN A 162 18.19 0.83 -0.21
C GLN A 162 17.92 0.74 1.30
N SER A 163 16.73 0.28 1.71
CA SER A 163 16.31 0.25 3.11
C SER A 163 15.87 -1.15 3.57
N TYR A 164 15.45 -1.25 4.83
CA TYR A 164 14.56 -2.32 5.29
C TYR A 164 13.13 -1.97 4.88
N PHE A 165 12.26 -2.98 4.78
CA PHE A 165 10.88 -2.80 4.36
C PHE A 165 9.94 -3.69 5.15
N SER A 166 8.67 -3.30 5.17
CA SER A 166 7.57 -4.10 5.70
C SER A 166 6.58 -4.44 4.61
N LEU A 167 5.97 -5.61 4.73
CA LEU A 167 4.87 -6.05 3.88
C LEU A 167 3.54 -5.85 4.61
N ILE A 168 2.52 -5.41 3.86
CA ILE A 168 1.12 -5.48 4.29
C ILE A 168 0.42 -6.35 3.26
N LEU A 169 -0.13 -7.48 3.70
CA LEU A 169 -0.79 -8.44 2.84
C LEU A 169 -2.20 -8.74 3.32
N ASP A 170 -3.08 -8.93 2.35
CA ASP A 170 -4.46 -9.36 2.58
C ASP A 170 -4.96 -10.09 1.34
N GLU A 171 -5.95 -10.96 1.54
CA GLU A 171 -6.55 -11.77 0.49
C GLU A 171 -7.90 -11.18 0.07
N SER A 172 -8.21 -11.31 -1.21
CA SER A 172 -9.54 -10.99 -1.71
C SER A 172 -9.95 -11.98 -2.79
N THR A 173 -11.23 -11.94 -3.14
CA THR A 173 -11.77 -12.73 -4.25
C THR A 173 -12.30 -11.75 -5.28
N THR A 174 -11.80 -11.87 -6.50
CA THR A 174 -12.25 -11.03 -7.61
C THR A 174 -13.67 -11.39 -8.03
N ILE A 175 -14.30 -10.51 -8.81
CA ILE A 175 -15.65 -10.73 -9.34
C ILE A 175 -15.80 -11.99 -10.21
N ASP A 176 -14.71 -12.44 -10.84
CA ASP A 176 -14.61 -13.71 -11.59
C ASP A 176 -14.10 -14.87 -10.71
N THR A 177 -14.26 -14.76 -9.39
CA THR A 177 -13.99 -15.80 -8.38
C THR A 177 -12.54 -16.28 -8.27
N LYS A 178 -11.57 -15.48 -8.71
CA LYS A 178 -10.15 -15.77 -8.52
C LYS A 178 -9.69 -15.28 -7.16
N LYS A 179 -8.93 -16.11 -6.47
CA LYS A 179 -8.25 -15.70 -5.22
C LYS A 179 -6.99 -14.93 -5.54
N ILE A 180 -6.83 -13.80 -4.87
CA ILE A 180 -5.74 -12.88 -5.08
C ILE A 180 -5.16 -12.43 -3.75
N LEU A 181 -3.85 -12.24 -3.75
CA LEU A 181 -3.08 -11.71 -2.65
C LEU A 181 -2.57 -10.32 -3.05
N CYS A 182 -3.02 -9.29 -2.34
CA CYS A 182 -2.52 -7.94 -2.56
C CYS A 182 -1.36 -7.68 -1.61
N LEU A 183 -0.23 -7.23 -2.16
CA LEU A 183 0.96 -6.88 -1.40
C LEU A 183 1.20 -5.37 -1.50
N MET A 184 1.23 -4.71 -0.34
CA MET A 184 1.74 -3.34 -0.20
C MET A 184 3.09 -3.37 0.50
N MET A 185 3.93 -2.40 0.18
CA MET A 185 5.24 -2.20 0.80
C MET A 185 5.23 -0.91 1.61
N ARG A 186 5.85 -0.94 2.80
CA ARG A 186 6.12 0.23 3.61
C ARG A 186 7.60 0.31 3.98
N TYR A 187 8.26 1.42 3.64
CA TYR A 187 9.72 1.58 3.80
C TYR A 187 10.13 3.05 3.83
N PHE A 188 11.37 3.32 4.25
CA PHE A 188 11.98 4.65 4.16
C PHE A 188 12.65 4.83 2.80
N SER A 189 12.15 5.78 2.02
CA SER A 189 12.76 6.17 0.73
C SER A 189 13.83 7.23 0.98
N GLU A 190 15.10 6.87 0.77
CA GLU A 190 16.21 7.81 0.90
C GLU A 190 16.18 8.87 -0.22
N SER A 191 15.67 8.50 -1.40
CA SER A 191 15.49 9.41 -2.53
C SER A 191 14.40 10.47 -2.28
N LYS A 192 13.27 10.07 -1.70
CA LYS A 192 12.13 10.97 -1.40
C LYS A 192 12.20 11.58 0.00
N LYS A 193 13.14 11.13 0.84
CA LYS A 193 13.31 11.55 2.24
C LYS A 193 12.00 11.44 3.05
N LYS A 194 11.30 10.32 2.88
CA LYS A 194 10.01 10.07 3.55
C LYS A 194 9.70 8.58 3.68
N ILE A 195 8.80 8.25 4.59
CA ILE A 195 8.21 6.91 4.70
C ILE A 195 7.17 6.77 3.59
N VAL A 196 7.34 5.75 2.77
CA VAL A 196 6.47 5.46 1.63
C VAL A 196 5.66 4.21 1.97
N THR A 197 4.34 4.27 1.82
CA THR A 197 3.47 3.09 1.74
C THR A 197 2.86 3.05 0.35
N THR A 198 3.15 2.01 -0.41
CA THR A 198 2.75 1.93 -1.83
C THR A 198 2.40 0.51 -2.24
N PHE A 199 1.65 0.39 -3.33
CA PHE A 199 1.35 -0.90 -3.94
C PHE A 199 2.61 -1.53 -4.52
N TYR A 200 2.75 -2.84 -4.30
CA TYR A 200 3.88 -3.63 -4.78
C TYR A 200 3.47 -4.68 -5.79
N ARG A 201 2.55 -5.59 -5.45
CA ARG A 201 2.14 -6.70 -6.33
C ARG A 201 0.72 -7.15 -6.07
N LEU A 202 0.08 -7.70 -7.10
CA LEU A 202 -1.20 -8.42 -6.99
C LEU A 202 -1.01 -9.82 -7.56
N ILE A 203 -1.00 -10.83 -6.68
CA ILE A 203 -0.63 -12.20 -7.04
C ILE A 203 -1.89 -13.07 -7.06
N GLU A 204 -2.12 -13.81 -8.16
CA GLU A 204 -3.16 -14.84 -8.20
C GLU A 204 -2.67 -16.10 -7.44
N ILE A 205 -3.44 -16.54 -6.44
CA ILE A 205 -3.10 -17.70 -5.61
C ILE A 205 -4.14 -18.80 -5.79
N LYS A 206 -3.70 -20.07 -5.78
CA LYS A 206 -4.60 -21.23 -5.96
C LYS A 206 -5.34 -21.60 -4.68
N ALA A 207 -4.72 -21.38 -3.53
CA ALA A 207 -5.26 -21.70 -2.21
C ALA A 207 -4.84 -20.64 -1.20
N GLY A 208 -5.69 -20.38 -0.21
CA GLY A 208 -5.41 -19.47 0.92
C GLY A 208 -4.88 -20.25 2.13
N THR A 209 -3.89 -21.13 1.91
CA THR A 209 -3.20 -21.85 2.99
C THR A 209 -1.93 -21.10 3.38
N SER A 210 -1.45 -21.32 4.61
CA SER A 210 -0.26 -20.66 5.13
C SER A 210 0.95 -20.87 4.22
N ASP A 211 1.12 -22.10 3.74
CA ASP A 211 2.22 -22.47 2.83
C ASP A 211 2.09 -21.79 1.47
N ALA A 212 0.90 -21.81 0.86
CA ALA A 212 0.69 -21.23 -0.47
C ALA A 212 0.94 -19.71 -0.46
N ILE A 213 0.51 -19.01 0.60
CA ILE A 213 0.71 -17.57 0.73
C ILE A 213 2.19 -17.27 0.98
N ALA A 214 2.85 -17.98 1.91
CA ALA A 214 4.26 -17.77 2.21
C ALA A 214 5.15 -18.08 1.00
N GLU A 215 4.89 -19.18 0.30
CA GLU A 215 5.59 -19.55 -0.93
C GLU A 215 5.42 -18.47 -2.01
N ALA A 216 4.19 -17.99 -2.24
CA ALA A 216 3.92 -16.93 -3.21
C ALA A 216 4.67 -15.64 -2.87
N VAL A 217 4.68 -15.21 -1.60
CA VAL A 217 5.41 -14.03 -1.15
C VAL A 217 6.91 -14.21 -1.35
N LEU A 218 7.49 -15.31 -0.90
CA LEU A 218 8.94 -15.56 -0.98
C LEU A 218 9.41 -15.71 -2.43
N HIS A 219 8.64 -16.43 -3.25
CA HIS A 219 8.89 -16.55 -4.68
C HIS A 219 8.89 -15.17 -5.35
N GLN A 220 7.90 -14.33 -5.03
CA GLN A 220 7.80 -13.00 -5.64
C GLN A 220 8.94 -12.08 -5.19
N LEU A 221 9.27 -12.03 -3.90
CA LEU A 221 10.41 -11.25 -3.40
C LEU A 221 11.71 -11.65 -4.11
N LYS A 222 11.96 -12.95 -4.24
CA LYS A 222 13.15 -13.48 -4.92
C LYS A 222 13.17 -13.13 -6.42
N THR A 223 12.02 -13.24 -7.08
CA THR A 223 11.87 -12.91 -8.52
C THR A 223 12.18 -11.44 -8.79
N ASP A 224 11.74 -10.56 -7.89
CA ASP A 224 11.95 -9.12 -7.97
C ASP A 224 13.30 -8.67 -7.38
N GLY A 225 14.16 -9.61 -6.95
CA GLY A 225 15.49 -9.31 -6.41
C GLY A 225 15.49 -8.68 -5.02
N LEU A 226 14.37 -8.72 -4.29
CA LEU A 226 14.26 -8.25 -2.92
C LEU A 226 14.70 -9.36 -1.95
N LYS A 227 15.53 -8.96 -0.97
CA LYS A 227 16.07 -9.87 0.05
C LYS A 227 15.08 -10.09 1.18
N PRO A 228 14.56 -11.31 1.42
CA PRO A 228 13.66 -11.58 2.53
C PRO A 228 14.26 -11.26 3.91
N GLU A 229 15.59 -11.27 4.05
CA GLU A 229 16.28 -10.91 5.29
C GLU A 229 16.13 -9.42 5.65
N LYS A 230 15.76 -8.58 4.67
CA LYS A 230 15.43 -7.15 4.88
C LYS A 230 13.96 -6.91 5.22
N LEU A 231 13.13 -7.96 5.26
CA LEU A 231 11.73 -7.87 5.68
C LEU A 231 11.67 -7.65 7.19
N LEU A 232 11.44 -6.40 7.59
CA LEU A 232 11.39 -5.96 8.98
C LEU A 232 10.03 -6.23 9.63
N GLY A 233 8.96 -5.94 8.90
CA GLY A 233 7.60 -5.95 9.43
C GLY A 233 6.61 -6.69 8.53
N LEU A 234 5.60 -7.29 9.15
CA LEU A 234 4.50 -7.97 8.47
C LEU A 234 3.16 -7.50 9.04
N GLY A 235 2.34 -6.88 8.19
CA GLY A 235 0.97 -6.44 8.46
C GLY A 235 -0.02 -7.42 7.86
N VAL A 236 -0.81 -8.09 8.70
CA VAL A 236 -1.74 -9.17 8.29
C VAL A 236 -3.03 -9.11 9.09
N ASP A 237 -4.09 -9.75 8.61
CA ASP A 237 -5.27 -9.98 9.45
C ASP A 237 -4.97 -10.96 10.60
N GLY A 238 -5.93 -11.08 11.52
CA GLY A 238 -5.81 -11.99 12.67
C GLY A 238 -6.16 -13.44 12.37
N ALA A 239 -6.23 -13.86 11.10
CA ALA A 239 -6.62 -15.23 10.75
C ALA A 239 -5.54 -16.25 11.15
N SER A 240 -5.96 -17.46 11.53
CA SER A 240 -5.03 -18.53 11.94
C SER A 240 -4.04 -18.91 10.83
N VAL A 241 -4.41 -18.73 9.57
CA VAL A 241 -3.52 -18.92 8.41
C VAL A 241 -2.33 -17.95 8.46
N ASN A 242 -2.58 -16.70 8.88
CA ASN A 242 -1.56 -15.66 8.90
C ASN A 242 -0.75 -15.61 10.20
N VAL A 243 -1.40 -15.85 11.35
CA VAL A 243 -0.79 -15.67 12.69
C VAL A 243 -0.95 -16.85 13.65
N GLY A 244 -1.34 -18.04 13.15
CA GLY A 244 -1.40 -19.26 13.94
C GLY A 244 -0.08 -19.60 14.65
N ARG A 245 -0.19 -20.03 15.91
CA ARG A 245 0.95 -20.27 16.81
C ARG A 245 1.89 -21.40 16.34
N HIS A 246 1.34 -22.43 15.71
CA HIS A 246 2.08 -23.64 15.33
C HIS A 246 2.53 -23.61 13.86
N HIS A 247 1.65 -23.19 12.95
CA HIS A 247 1.92 -23.12 11.52
C HIS A 247 1.11 -22.00 10.88
N SER A 248 1.80 -20.99 10.37
CA SER A 248 1.22 -19.80 9.74
C SER A 248 2.21 -19.12 8.81
N VAL A 249 1.73 -18.17 7.99
CA VAL A 249 2.60 -17.31 7.17
C VAL A 249 3.67 -16.65 8.05
N THR A 250 3.28 -16.19 9.23
CA THR A 250 4.18 -15.60 10.23
C THR A 250 5.27 -16.58 10.68
N THR A 251 4.93 -17.82 11.03
CA THR A 251 5.94 -18.78 11.51
C THR A 251 6.95 -19.11 10.41
N ILE A 252 6.48 -19.30 9.18
CA ILE A 252 7.33 -19.59 8.02
C ILE A 252 8.29 -18.41 7.75
N LEU A 253 7.80 -17.16 7.72
CA LEU A 253 8.65 -16.00 7.46
C LEU A 253 9.64 -15.72 8.61
N ARG A 254 9.30 -16.08 9.85
CA ARG A 254 10.20 -15.97 11.02
C ARG A 254 11.37 -16.95 10.97
N GLU A 255 11.26 -18.07 10.25
CA GLU A 255 12.40 -18.98 10.03
C GLU A 255 13.50 -18.30 9.21
N ILE A 256 13.13 -17.36 8.33
CA ILE A 256 14.05 -16.61 7.47
C ILE A 256 14.58 -15.37 8.20
N ASN A 257 13.67 -14.57 8.78
CA ASN A 257 14.04 -13.45 9.63
C ASN A 257 13.45 -13.59 11.04
N PRO A 258 14.23 -14.07 12.02
CA PRO A 258 13.77 -14.21 13.41
C PRO A 258 13.39 -12.89 14.09
N GLU A 259 13.86 -11.75 13.59
CA GLU A 259 13.55 -10.41 14.11
C GLU A 259 12.28 -9.81 13.48
N LEU A 260 11.55 -10.57 12.65
CA LEU A 260 10.33 -10.12 11.99
C LEU A 260 9.26 -9.65 12.99
N ILE A 261 8.88 -8.38 12.86
CA ILE A 261 7.85 -7.75 13.68
C ILE A 261 6.50 -7.92 13.00
N VAL A 262 5.60 -8.67 13.62
CA VAL A 262 4.23 -8.87 13.11
C VAL A 262 3.28 -7.90 13.78
N ILE A 263 2.44 -7.26 12.99
CA ILE A 263 1.36 -6.39 13.46
C ILE A 263 0.05 -6.92 12.86
N THR A 264 -0.86 -7.35 13.73
CA THR A 264 -2.19 -7.78 13.31
C THR A 264 -3.08 -6.58 13.03
N CYS A 265 -4.05 -6.74 12.12
CA CYS A 265 -4.98 -5.68 11.76
C CYS A 265 -5.85 -5.25 12.94
N ILE A 266 -5.47 -4.15 13.59
CA ILE A 266 -6.22 -3.57 14.72
C ILE A 266 -7.65 -3.19 14.32
N CYS A 267 -7.84 -2.70 13.08
CA CYS A 267 -9.17 -2.35 12.58
C CYS A 267 -10.10 -3.56 12.53
N HIS A 268 -9.60 -4.67 11.98
CA HIS A 268 -10.35 -5.92 11.94
C HIS A 268 -10.59 -6.46 13.36
N SER A 269 -9.59 -6.38 14.24
CA SER A 269 -9.72 -6.75 15.65
C SER A 269 -10.82 -5.96 16.36
N PHE A 270 -10.95 -4.65 16.12
CA PHE A 270 -12.01 -3.83 16.69
C PHE A 270 -13.39 -4.19 16.14
N HIS A 271 -13.51 -4.49 14.84
CA HIS A 271 -14.76 -4.98 14.27
C HIS A 271 -15.18 -6.32 14.90
N LEU A 272 -14.26 -7.27 15.03
CA LEU A 272 -14.53 -8.57 15.66
C LEU A 272 -14.87 -8.45 17.15
N ALA A 273 -14.16 -7.58 17.88
CA ALA A 273 -14.46 -7.31 19.28
C ALA A 273 -15.89 -6.77 19.41
N ALA A 274 -16.25 -5.74 18.64
CA ALA A 274 -17.60 -5.17 18.69
C ALA A 274 -18.69 -6.18 18.29
N GLU A 275 -18.44 -7.04 17.30
CA GLU A 275 -19.36 -8.11 16.89
C GLU A 275 -19.57 -9.13 18.02
N ALA A 276 -18.48 -9.58 18.64
CA ALA A 276 -18.53 -10.52 19.76
C ALA A 276 -19.27 -9.93 20.96
N THR A 277 -18.98 -8.67 21.31
CA THR A 277 -19.59 -8.02 22.46
C THR A 277 -21.08 -7.76 22.27
N CYS A 278 -21.52 -7.36 21.07
CA CYS A 278 -22.94 -7.11 20.80
C CYS A 278 -23.82 -8.35 20.94
N LYS A 279 -23.25 -9.57 20.93
CA LYS A 279 -24.00 -10.81 21.21
C LYS A 279 -24.51 -10.89 22.66
N ALA A 280 -23.97 -10.08 23.58
CA ALA A 280 -24.46 -9.98 24.96
C ALA A 280 -25.78 -9.19 25.08
N LEU A 281 -26.14 -8.42 24.04
CA LEU A 281 -27.34 -7.58 24.06
C LEU A 281 -28.57 -8.29 23.46
N PRO A 282 -29.78 -7.79 23.76
CA PRO A 282 -31.00 -8.36 23.20
C PRO A 282 -31.01 -8.37 21.67
N ARG A 283 -31.30 -9.53 21.07
CA ARG A 283 -31.26 -9.73 19.60
C ARG A 283 -32.21 -8.81 18.83
N HIS A 284 -33.30 -8.39 19.46
CA HIS A 284 -34.28 -7.50 18.82
C HIS A 284 -33.71 -6.11 18.55
N LEU A 285 -32.65 -5.66 19.22
CA LEU A 285 -32.04 -4.36 18.94
C LEU A 285 -31.38 -4.32 17.56
N ASP A 286 -30.69 -5.40 17.15
CA ASP A 286 -30.11 -5.50 15.80
C ASP A 286 -31.21 -5.54 14.72
N PHE A 287 -32.34 -6.20 15.02
CA PHE A 287 -33.54 -6.14 14.18
C PHE A 287 -34.06 -4.71 14.06
N MET A 288 -34.20 -3.97 15.16
CA MET A 288 -34.68 -2.59 15.16
C MET A 288 -33.87 -1.70 14.22
N VAL A 289 -32.55 -1.74 14.36
CA VAL A 289 -31.63 -0.91 13.57
C VAL A 289 -31.67 -1.30 12.09
N ARG A 290 -31.63 -2.60 11.78
CA ARG A 290 -31.68 -3.11 10.41
C ARG A 290 -33.00 -2.77 9.72
N GLU A 291 -34.13 -3.03 10.37
CA GLU A 291 -35.45 -2.81 9.78
C GLU A 291 -35.78 -1.33 9.65
N THR A 292 -35.29 -0.47 10.56
CA THR A 292 -35.42 0.99 10.38
C THR A 292 -34.70 1.45 9.11
N HIS A 293 -33.48 0.96 8.82
CA HIS A 293 -32.82 1.24 7.54
C HIS A 293 -33.62 0.70 6.35
N SER A 294 -33.99 -0.59 6.42
CA SER A 294 -34.71 -1.32 5.35
C SER A 294 -36.01 -0.61 4.94
N TRP A 295 -36.72 -0.09 5.95
CA TRP A 295 -37.97 0.65 5.78
C TRP A 295 -37.86 1.78 4.75
N PHE A 296 -36.75 2.53 4.80
CA PHE A 296 -36.49 3.67 3.92
C PHE A 296 -35.75 3.27 2.65
N SER A 297 -34.89 2.23 2.66
CA SER A 297 -34.05 1.89 1.49
C SER A 297 -34.84 1.47 0.26
N HIS A 298 -36.07 0.97 0.43
CA HIS A 298 -36.89 0.42 -0.65
C HIS A 298 -37.99 1.37 -1.17
N SER A 299 -38.16 2.57 -0.59
CA SER A 299 -39.26 3.46 -0.97
C SER A 299 -38.87 4.93 -0.89
N THR A 300 -38.81 5.58 -2.07
CA THR A 300 -38.62 7.02 -2.19
C THR A 300 -39.77 7.81 -1.57
N LYS A 301 -41.00 7.31 -1.67
CA LYS A 301 -42.19 7.90 -1.02
C LYS A 301 -42.00 7.99 0.50
N ARG A 302 -41.60 6.88 1.14
CA ARG A 302 -41.37 6.86 2.61
C ARG A 302 -40.24 7.81 3.04
N GLN A 303 -39.21 7.96 2.21
CA GLN A 303 -38.13 8.92 2.46
C GLN A 303 -38.64 10.36 2.41
N LEU A 304 -39.47 10.71 1.43
CA LEU A 304 -40.03 12.05 1.28
C LEU A 304 -40.99 12.40 2.45
N GLU A 305 -41.92 11.50 2.77
CA GLU A 305 -42.87 11.67 3.88
C GLU A 305 -42.12 11.86 5.21
N TYR A 306 -41.11 11.04 5.46
CA TYR A 306 -40.29 11.17 6.66
C TYR A 306 -39.47 12.47 6.67
N ALA A 307 -38.94 12.90 5.53
CA ALA A 307 -38.20 14.14 5.43
C ALA A 307 -39.08 15.36 5.75
N GLU A 308 -40.35 15.36 5.35
CA GLU A 308 -41.30 16.40 5.73
C GLU A 308 -41.58 16.41 7.24
N ILE A 309 -41.82 15.24 7.85
CA ILE A 309 -42.00 15.10 9.31
C ILE A 309 -40.76 15.64 10.05
N TYR A 310 -39.58 15.16 9.68
CA TYR A 310 -38.34 15.55 10.35
C TYR A 310 -38.03 17.04 10.17
N LYS A 311 -38.21 17.59 8.97
CA LYS A 311 -38.05 19.03 8.70
C LYS A 311 -39.01 19.88 9.52
N THR A 312 -40.24 19.41 9.73
CA THR A 312 -41.24 20.11 10.55
C THR A 312 -40.82 20.15 12.03
N LEU A 313 -40.25 19.07 12.55
CA LEU A 313 -39.84 18.97 13.96
C LEU A 313 -38.49 19.63 14.25
N ALA A 314 -37.51 19.48 13.36
CA ALA A 314 -36.11 19.84 13.61
C ALA A 314 -35.59 20.99 12.73
N GLY A 315 -36.36 21.47 11.75
CA GLY A 315 -35.95 22.55 10.84
C GLY A 315 -34.90 22.18 9.80
N ILE A 316 -34.41 20.93 9.80
CA ILE A 316 -33.37 20.42 8.89
C ILE A 316 -33.81 19.11 8.24
N LEU A 317 -33.09 18.65 7.20
CA LEU A 317 -33.35 17.36 6.57
C LEU A 317 -32.79 16.20 7.40
N PRO A 318 -33.44 15.02 7.38
CA PRO A 318 -32.99 13.86 8.14
C PRO A 318 -31.66 13.32 7.62
N LYS A 319 -30.83 12.82 8.54
CA LYS A 319 -29.61 12.09 8.16
C LYS A 319 -29.98 10.70 7.66
N LYS A 320 -29.36 10.27 6.56
CA LYS A 320 -29.54 8.92 6.03
C LYS A 320 -28.98 7.89 7.01
N ILE A 321 -29.82 6.94 7.44
CA ILE A 321 -29.39 5.79 8.22
C ILE A 321 -28.49 4.92 7.33
N VAL A 322 -27.32 4.52 7.85
CA VAL A 322 -26.33 3.75 7.09
C VAL A 322 -26.75 2.28 6.99
N GLN A 323 -26.52 1.66 5.83
CA GLN A 323 -26.74 0.23 5.64
C GLN A 323 -25.77 -0.58 6.50
N LEU A 324 -26.29 -1.57 7.23
CA LEU A 324 -25.46 -2.44 8.05
C LEU A 324 -24.59 -3.36 7.19
N SER A 325 -23.36 -3.59 7.65
CA SER A 325 -22.42 -4.55 7.07
C SER A 325 -22.32 -5.80 7.95
N ASN A 326 -22.22 -6.97 7.30
CA ASN A 326 -21.95 -8.23 7.99
C ASN A 326 -20.51 -8.29 8.51
N THR A 327 -19.55 -7.68 7.79
CA THR A 327 -18.12 -7.77 8.10
C THR A 327 -17.59 -6.53 8.84
N ARG A 328 -18.12 -5.33 8.55
CA ARG A 328 -17.72 -4.07 9.20
C ARG A 328 -18.68 -3.71 10.33
N TRP A 329 -18.57 -4.40 11.46
CA TRP A 329 -19.58 -4.31 12.53
C TRP A 329 -19.76 -2.89 13.11
N LEU A 330 -18.69 -2.11 13.23
CA LEU A 330 -18.73 -0.75 13.79
C LEU A 330 -19.57 0.24 12.97
N VAL A 331 -19.94 -0.10 11.73
CA VAL A 331 -20.91 0.68 10.94
C VAL A 331 -22.27 0.77 11.66
N ARG A 332 -22.63 -0.23 12.48
CA ARG A 332 -23.85 -0.19 13.32
C ARG A 332 -23.88 1.00 14.25
N LEU A 333 -22.74 1.43 14.78
CA LEU A 333 -22.69 2.58 15.67
C LEU A 333 -23.17 3.85 14.98
N GLN A 334 -22.79 4.05 13.71
CA GLN A 334 -23.24 5.19 12.92
C GLN A 334 -24.76 5.14 12.68
N ALA A 335 -25.31 3.95 12.42
CA ALA A 335 -26.76 3.78 12.29
C ALA A 335 -27.48 4.03 13.62
N ILE A 336 -26.94 3.55 14.75
CA ILE A 336 -27.47 3.77 16.10
C ILE A 336 -27.47 5.25 16.45
N ASP A 337 -26.35 5.95 16.27
CA ASP A 337 -26.25 7.40 16.54
C ASP A 337 -27.28 8.17 15.71
N THR A 338 -27.40 7.83 14.42
CA THR A 338 -28.37 8.44 13.50
C THR A 338 -29.82 8.16 13.91
N ILE A 339 -30.11 6.98 14.47
CA ILE A 339 -31.44 6.62 15.00
C ILE A 339 -31.73 7.36 16.31
N LEU A 340 -30.75 7.46 17.22
CA LEU A 340 -30.90 8.17 18.49
C LEU A 340 -31.14 9.67 18.30
N GLU A 341 -30.38 10.31 17.40
CA GLU A 341 -30.57 11.72 17.03
C GLU A 341 -31.95 12.01 16.44
N GLN A 342 -32.58 11.00 15.83
CA GLN A 342 -33.84 11.13 15.13
C GLN A 342 -35.00 10.37 15.81
N TRP A 343 -34.80 9.96 17.07
CA TRP A 343 -35.67 9.00 17.76
C TRP A 343 -37.14 9.40 17.78
N ASP A 344 -37.43 10.63 18.19
CA ASP A 344 -38.81 11.09 18.39
C ASP A 344 -39.53 11.27 17.05
N ALA A 345 -38.82 11.74 16.02
CA ALA A 345 -39.35 11.83 14.67
C ALA A 345 -39.59 10.46 14.03
N LEU A 346 -38.70 9.49 14.24
CA LEU A 346 -38.90 8.10 13.80
C LEU A 346 -40.11 7.48 14.49
N LYS A 347 -40.25 7.68 15.80
CA LYS A 347 -41.41 7.23 16.56
C LYS A 347 -42.72 7.79 16.00
N LEU A 348 -42.76 9.10 15.73
CA LEU A 348 -43.94 9.76 15.13
C LEU A 348 -44.23 9.23 13.72
N HIS A 349 -43.20 9.05 12.89
CA HIS A 349 -43.33 8.47 11.55
C HIS A 349 -44.03 7.11 11.58
N PHE A 350 -43.56 6.20 12.44
CA PHE A 350 -44.14 4.87 12.54
C PHE A 350 -45.55 4.89 13.15
N GLN A 351 -45.84 5.82 14.06
CA GLN A 351 -47.19 6.05 14.60
C GLN A 351 -48.19 6.46 13.51
N ILE A 352 -47.82 7.43 12.67
CA ILE A 352 -48.66 7.90 11.56
C ILE A 352 -48.85 6.79 10.53
N THR A 353 -47.77 6.09 10.20
CA THR A 353 -47.78 4.98 9.24
C THR A 353 -48.73 3.86 9.69
N GLU A 354 -48.65 3.45 10.96
CA GLU A 354 -49.53 2.43 11.55
C GLU A 354 -51.01 2.86 11.50
N SER A 355 -51.29 4.15 11.72
CA SER A 355 -52.65 4.70 11.72
C SER A 355 -53.27 4.79 10.32
N ASN A 356 -52.45 4.91 9.27
CA ASN A 356 -52.89 5.22 7.90
C ASN A 356 -53.33 4.03 7.03
N LYS A 357 -53.86 2.94 7.63
CA LYS A 357 -54.36 1.73 6.93
C LYS A 357 -53.34 0.98 6.05
N GLU A 358 -52.08 1.37 5.98
CA GLU A 358 -51.01 0.47 5.51
C GLU A 358 -50.94 -0.68 6.52
N ARG A 359 -51.48 -1.86 6.15
CA ARG A 359 -51.36 -3.10 6.95
C ARG A 359 -49.92 -3.63 6.92
N CYS A 360 -48.95 -2.79 7.29
CA CYS A 360 -47.55 -3.12 7.29
C CYS A 360 -47.12 -3.52 8.69
N TYR A 361 -47.06 -4.84 8.93
CA TYR A 361 -46.66 -5.40 10.22
C TYR A 361 -45.31 -4.86 10.72
N THR A 362 -44.36 -4.60 9.81
CA THR A 362 -43.06 -3.99 10.14
C THR A 362 -43.21 -2.61 10.77
N ALA A 363 -44.15 -1.77 10.32
CA ALA A 363 -44.38 -0.44 10.91
C ALA A 363 -44.93 -0.55 12.33
N HIS A 364 -45.91 -1.45 12.55
CA HIS A 364 -46.45 -1.75 13.88
C HIS A 364 -45.36 -2.24 14.83
N GLN A 365 -44.52 -3.18 14.39
CA GLN A 365 -43.40 -3.68 15.19
C GLN A 365 -42.41 -2.56 15.53
N LEU A 366 -41.97 -1.79 14.53
CA LEU A 366 -41.03 -0.69 14.75
C LEU A 366 -41.61 0.36 15.68
N TYR A 367 -42.88 0.76 15.51
CA TYR A 367 -43.55 1.69 16.42
C TYR A 367 -43.54 1.18 17.86
N GLY A 368 -43.91 -0.09 18.08
CA GLY A 368 -43.83 -0.73 19.40
C GLY A 368 -42.43 -0.67 19.99
N MET A 369 -41.40 -0.95 19.18
CA MET A 369 -40.00 -0.90 19.61
C MET A 369 -39.51 0.52 19.95
N TYR A 370 -39.94 1.55 19.22
CA TYR A 370 -39.65 2.97 19.53
C TYR A 370 -40.44 3.48 20.75
N CYS A 371 -41.55 2.82 21.11
CA CYS A 371 -42.30 3.10 22.34
C CYS A 371 -41.69 2.46 23.59
N THR A 372 -40.84 1.43 23.43
CA THR A 372 -40.17 0.72 24.54
C THR A 372 -38.95 1.53 25.04
N PRO A 373 -38.99 2.14 26.24
CA PRO A 373 -37.89 2.97 26.74
C PRO A 373 -36.58 2.19 26.97
N GLU A 374 -36.67 0.90 27.28
CA GLU A 374 -35.52 0.01 27.46
C GLU A 374 -34.68 -0.08 26.17
N ASN A 375 -35.31 -0.04 24.99
CA ASN A 375 -34.59 -0.07 23.72
C ASN A 375 -33.76 1.21 23.53
N LYS A 376 -34.34 2.38 23.84
CA LYS A 376 -33.63 3.66 23.80
C LYS A 376 -32.45 3.66 24.78
N LEU A 377 -32.65 3.11 25.97
CA LEU A 377 -31.61 3.00 27.00
C LEU A 377 -30.43 2.11 26.53
N PHE A 378 -30.71 0.92 25.98
CA PHE A 378 -29.67 0.05 25.43
C PHE A 378 -28.91 0.67 24.27
N LEU A 379 -29.60 1.31 23.32
CA LEU A 379 -28.95 1.96 22.19
C LEU A 379 -28.09 3.15 22.64
N THR A 380 -28.54 3.91 23.64
CA THR A 380 -27.76 5.01 24.25
C THR A 380 -26.47 4.48 24.89
N PHE A 381 -26.55 3.37 25.63
CA PHE A 381 -25.38 2.69 26.17
C PHE A 381 -24.42 2.21 25.07
N LEU A 382 -24.94 1.59 24.01
CA LEU A 382 -24.14 1.13 22.86
C LEU A 382 -23.41 2.29 22.16
N SER A 383 -24.12 3.41 21.96
CA SER A 383 -23.58 4.64 21.39
C SER A 383 -22.36 5.11 22.18
N SER A 384 -22.50 5.23 23.50
CA SER A 384 -21.41 5.70 24.37
C SER A 384 -20.25 4.71 24.47
N SER A 385 -20.53 3.42 24.69
CA SER A 385 -19.52 2.39 24.97
C SER A 385 -18.62 2.08 23.76
N LEU A 386 -19.18 2.09 22.55
CA LEU A 386 -18.41 1.80 21.33
C LEU A 386 -17.78 3.06 20.70
N LYS A 387 -18.10 4.26 21.20
CA LYS A 387 -17.56 5.52 20.66
C LYS A 387 -16.03 5.56 20.65
N GLY A 388 -15.40 5.14 21.74
CA GLY A 388 -13.94 5.06 21.84
C GLY A 388 -13.34 4.05 20.86
N VAL A 389 -13.98 2.89 20.71
CA VAL A 389 -13.55 1.84 19.77
C VAL A 389 -13.64 2.33 18.32
N MET A 390 -14.73 3.01 17.95
CA MET A 390 -14.89 3.59 16.62
C MET A 390 -13.90 4.74 16.35
N ALA A 391 -13.65 5.60 17.34
CA ALA A 391 -12.65 6.66 17.22
C ALA A 391 -11.25 6.09 16.97
N MET A 392 -10.85 5.09 17.75
CA MET A 392 -9.58 4.39 17.56
C MET A 392 -9.51 3.70 16.18
N ASN A 393 -10.57 3.01 15.77
CA ASN A 393 -10.62 2.41 14.44
C ASN A 393 -10.40 3.44 13.32
N ARG A 394 -10.97 4.65 13.44
CA ARG A 394 -10.75 5.73 12.47
C ARG A 394 -9.30 6.25 12.49
N LEU A 395 -8.68 6.34 13.67
CA LEU A 395 -7.26 6.76 13.78
C LEU A 395 -6.34 5.78 13.06
N PHE A 396 -6.54 4.47 13.22
CA PHE A 396 -5.77 3.46 12.49
C PHE A 396 -6.03 3.48 10.97
N GLN A 397 -7.19 3.97 10.52
CA GLN A 397 -7.49 4.10 9.08
C GLN A 397 -6.96 5.42 8.47
N SER A 398 -6.56 6.38 9.31
CA SER A 398 -6.08 7.68 8.87
C SER A 398 -4.65 7.63 8.35
N GLU A 399 -4.35 8.45 7.35
CA GLU A 399 -2.99 8.63 6.81
C GLU A 399 -2.20 9.73 7.53
N SER A 400 -2.87 10.58 8.32
CA SER A 400 -2.27 11.79 8.91
C SER A 400 -1.95 11.66 10.40
N VAL A 401 -2.02 10.46 10.97
CA VAL A 401 -1.82 10.21 12.40
C VAL A 401 -0.37 9.82 12.67
N ASP A 402 0.18 10.25 13.81
CA ASP A 402 1.50 9.81 14.25
C ASP A 402 1.46 8.31 14.61
N PRO A 403 2.13 7.45 13.81
CA PRO A 403 2.08 6.01 14.04
C PRO A 403 2.70 5.60 15.38
N MET A 404 3.59 6.41 15.96
CA MET A 404 4.26 6.07 17.23
C MET A 404 3.36 6.21 18.46
N LYS A 405 2.26 6.99 18.35
CA LYS A 405 1.32 7.23 19.46
C LYS A 405 0.11 6.31 19.43
N LEU A 406 -0.18 5.67 18.29
CA LEU A 406 -1.36 4.82 18.08
C LEU A 406 -1.53 3.72 19.15
N PHE A 407 -0.45 3.02 19.50
CA PHE A 407 -0.53 1.92 20.47
C PHE A 407 -0.68 2.39 21.92
N GLU A 408 -0.17 3.58 22.26
CA GLU A 408 -0.47 4.22 23.54
C GLU A 408 -1.98 4.52 23.65
N ASP A 409 -2.59 5.04 22.57
CA ASP A 409 -4.02 5.33 22.53
C ASP A 409 -4.90 4.08 22.62
N VAL A 410 -4.46 2.94 22.07
CA VAL A 410 -5.15 1.65 22.27
C VAL A 410 -5.19 1.29 23.77
N ASN A 411 -4.10 1.49 24.49
CA ASN A 411 -4.08 1.26 25.93
C ASN A 411 -4.94 2.25 26.72
N ASN A 412 -4.95 3.52 26.31
CA ASN A 412 -5.84 4.52 26.89
C ASN A 412 -7.31 4.11 26.70
N LEU A 413 -7.67 3.55 25.54
CA LEU A 413 -9.01 3.00 25.29
C LEU A 413 -9.32 1.84 26.25
N ILE A 414 -8.42 0.88 26.43
CA ILE A 414 -8.63 -0.26 27.34
C ILE A 414 -8.77 0.24 28.79
N TYR A 415 -7.89 1.14 29.20
CA TYR A 415 -7.92 1.75 30.52
C TYR A 415 -9.25 2.44 30.79
N SER A 416 -9.75 3.25 29.86
CA SER A 416 -11.05 3.94 30.00
C SER A 416 -12.24 2.98 30.15
N ASN A 417 -12.24 1.86 29.43
CA ASN A 417 -13.28 0.85 29.57
C ASN A 417 -13.16 0.11 30.92
N LEU A 418 -11.94 -0.22 31.34
CA LEU A 418 -11.68 -0.86 32.64
C LEU A 418 -12.04 0.04 33.82
N GLN A 419 -11.88 1.36 33.72
CA GLN A 419 -12.28 2.31 34.77
C GLN A 419 -13.77 2.23 35.12
N THR A 420 -14.61 1.82 34.17
CA THR A 420 -16.05 1.65 34.41
C THR A 420 -16.36 0.36 35.19
N LEU A 421 -15.46 -0.62 35.13
CA LEU A 421 -15.64 -1.97 35.68
C LEU A 421 -14.86 -2.23 36.97
N VAL A 422 -13.67 -1.64 37.09
CA VAL A 422 -12.66 -1.97 38.10
C VAL A 422 -12.52 -0.84 39.10
N VAL A 423 -12.33 -1.20 40.37
CA VAL A 423 -12.08 -0.23 41.45
C VAL A 423 -10.89 0.69 41.09
N PRO A 424 -11.03 2.03 41.08
CA PRO A 424 -9.99 2.95 40.60
C PRO A 424 -8.62 2.80 41.27
N SER A 425 -8.62 2.53 42.59
CA SER A 425 -7.38 2.35 43.37
C SER A 425 -6.60 1.08 43.01
N ARG A 426 -7.25 0.09 42.40
CA ARG A 426 -6.58 -1.11 41.85
C ARG A 426 -5.99 -0.80 40.48
N LEU A 427 -6.77 -0.13 39.63
CA LEU A 427 -6.34 0.18 38.27
C LEU A 427 -5.16 1.16 38.23
N GLN A 428 -5.08 2.12 39.15
CA GLN A 428 -3.95 3.06 39.25
C GLN A 428 -2.61 2.42 39.63
N LYS A 429 -2.62 1.23 40.24
CA LYS A 429 -1.39 0.52 40.63
C LYS A 429 -0.77 -0.28 39.49
N ILE A 430 -1.50 -0.44 38.39
CA ILE A 430 -1.10 -1.28 37.27
C ILE A 430 -0.34 -0.42 36.26
N SER A 431 0.79 -0.93 35.81
CA SER A 431 1.54 -0.29 34.74
C SER A 431 0.72 -0.29 33.46
N ARG A 432 0.75 0.81 32.68
CA ARG A 432 0.03 0.88 31.39
C ARG A 432 0.41 -0.28 30.47
N TYR A 433 1.67 -0.71 30.50
CA TYR A 433 2.22 -1.85 29.73
C TYR A 433 1.67 -3.23 30.15
N GLU A 434 0.93 -3.31 31.25
CA GLU A 434 0.38 -4.56 31.78
C GLU A 434 -1.14 -4.67 31.58
N LEU A 435 -1.80 -3.63 31.06
CA LEU A 435 -3.24 -3.61 30.86
C LEU A 435 -3.71 -4.73 29.93
N ALA A 436 -2.91 -5.10 28.91
CA ALA A 436 -3.24 -6.20 28.00
C ALA A 436 -3.30 -7.58 28.69
N ILE A 437 -2.54 -7.76 29.79
CA ILE A 437 -2.43 -9.04 30.51
C ILE A 437 -3.11 -9.02 31.89
N PHE A 438 -3.71 -7.88 32.26
CA PHE A 438 -4.34 -7.70 33.56
C PHE A 438 -5.64 -8.50 33.66
N TYR A 439 -5.71 -9.40 34.65
CA TYR A 439 -6.90 -10.21 34.94
C TYR A 439 -7.95 -9.42 35.73
N PHE A 440 -8.63 -8.49 35.06
CA PHE A 440 -9.53 -7.53 35.69
C PHE A 440 -10.81 -8.13 36.31
N LYS A 441 -11.22 -9.34 35.89
CA LYS A 441 -12.48 -9.97 36.33
C LYS A 441 -12.56 -10.24 37.84
N GLN A 442 -11.42 -10.36 38.52
CA GLN A 442 -11.35 -10.51 40.00
C GLN A 442 -11.51 -9.19 40.76
N HIS A 443 -11.50 -8.06 40.06
CA HIS A 443 -11.47 -6.73 40.64
C HIS A 443 -12.67 -5.88 40.24
N LEU A 444 -13.74 -6.53 39.77
CA LEU A 444 -14.98 -5.86 39.40
C LEU A 444 -15.61 -5.19 40.62
N MET A 445 -16.07 -3.95 40.44
CA MET A 445 -16.84 -3.24 41.45
C MET A 445 -18.29 -3.74 41.54
N PRO A 446 -19.00 -3.49 42.64
CA PRO A 446 -20.44 -3.71 42.71
C PRO A 446 -21.19 -2.90 41.65
N LEU A 447 -22.35 -3.40 41.19
CA LEU A 447 -23.10 -2.81 40.08
C LEU A 447 -23.59 -1.39 40.39
N GLU A 448 -23.87 -1.12 41.66
CA GLU A 448 -24.37 0.15 42.19
C GLU A 448 -23.31 1.25 42.08
N CYS A 449 -22.03 0.87 42.07
CA CYS A 449 -20.90 1.77 41.94
C CYS A 449 -20.53 2.08 40.47
N MET A 450 -21.10 1.34 39.51
CA MET A 450 -20.78 1.52 38.09
C MET A 450 -21.54 2.70 37.49
N ASN A 451 -20.83 3.58 36.79
CA ASN A 451 -21.40 4.71 36.08
C ASN A 451 -21.44 4.45 34.57
N PHE A 452 -22.64 4.36 34.00
CA PHE A 452 -22.86 4.11 32.57
C PHE A 452 -23.05 5.39 31.73
N GLY A 453 -22.89 6.57 32.34
CA GLY A 453 -22.97 7.88 31.68
C GLY A 453 -24.26 8.65 31.98
N TYR A 454 -24.21 9.98 31.78
CA TYR A 454 -25.31 10.90 32.11
C TYR A 454 -26.62 10.55 31.40
N GLU A 455 -26.61 10.43 30.07
CA GLU A 455 -27.82 10.14 29.28
C GLU A 455 -28.45 8.80 29.64
N PHE A 456 -27.62 7.78 29.88
CA PHE A 456 -28.09 6.48 30.36
C PHE A 456 -28.80 6.61 31.71
N ASN A 457 -28.15 7.28 32.67
CA ASN A 457 -28.72 7.46 34.00
C ASN A 457 -30.02 8.28 33.96
N ASN A 458 -30.08 9.33 33.14
CA ASN A 458 -31.26 10.17 32.96
C ASN A 458 -32.44 9.36 32.39
N LEU A 459 -32.22 8.59 31.31
CA LEU A 459 -33.26 7.75 30.71
C LEU A 459 -33.74 6.64 31.66
N SER A 460 -32.84 6.11 32.50
CA SER A 460 -33.16 5.03 33.44
C SER A 460 -34.19 5.43 34.52
N VAL A 461 -34.33 6.72 34.84
CA VAL A 461 -35.30 7.23 35.83
C VAL A 461 -36.75 6.91 35.43
N SER A 462 -37.02 6.84 34.12
CA SER A 462 -38.36 6.56 33.57
C SER A 462 -38.74 5.07 33.52
N ILE A 463 -37.82 4.17 33.92
CA ILE A 463 -37.98 2.71 33.81
C ILE A 463 -38.04 2.12 35.23
N LYS A 464 -38.81 1.03 35.40
CA LYS A 464 -38.92 0.31 36.67
C LYS A 464 -37.54 -0.09 37.22
N PRO A 465 -37.26 0.10 38.53
CA PRO A 465 -35.96 -0.19 39.12
C PRO A 465 -35.43 -1.61 38.88
N GLU A 466 -36.31 -2.62 38.96
CA GLU A 466 -35.93 -4.02 38.75
C GLU A 466 -35.45 -4.27 37.31
N THR A 467 -36.11 -3.63 36.33
CA THR A 467 -35.72 -3.69 34.93
C THR A 467 -34.39 -2.97 34.70
N VAL A 468 -34.18 -1.80 35.34
CA VAL A 468 -32.91 -1.07 35.24
C VAL A 468 -31.74 -1.90 35.77
N ILE A 469 -31.92 -2.65 36.86
CA ILE A 469 -30.88 -3.55 37.39
C ILE A 469 -30.51 -4.60 36.34
N GLN A 470 -31.50 -5.28 35.74
CA GLN A 470 -31.26 -6.28 34.68
C GLN A 470 -30.55 -5.68 33.46
N ILE A 471 -30.90 -4.45 33.08
CA ILE A 471 -30.22 -3.74 31.98
C ILE A 471 -28.77 -3.43 32.36
N LYS A 472 -28.52 -2.92 33.56
CA LYS A 472 -27.17 -2.64 34.06
C LYS A 472 -26.30 -3.89 34.13
N GLU A 473 -26.84 -5.03 34.56
CA GLU A 473 -26.13 -6.32 34.54
C GLU A 473 -25.68 -6.70 33.13
N ARG A 474 -26.58 -6.61 32.15
CA ARG A 474 -26.22 -6.85 30.73
C ARG A 474 -25.19 -5.85 30.21
N CYS A 475 -25.27 -4.58 30.62
CA CYS A 475 -24.29 -3.55 30.24
C CYS A 475 -22.92 -3.83 30.86
N ARG A 476 -22.85 -4.28 32.12
CA ARG A 476 -21.61 -4.74 32.76
C ARG A 476 -21.02 -5.93 32.00
N ASP A 477 -21.84 -6.93 31.69
CA ASP A 477 -21.39 -8.13 30.99
C ASP A 477 -20.90 -7.80 29.58
N PHE A 478 -21.56 -6.85 28.90
CA PHE A 478 -21.08 -6.25 27.65
C PHE A 478 -19.69 -5.62 27.83
N LEU A 479 -19.50 -4.69 28.76
CA LEU A 479 -18.20 -4.01 28.95
C LEU A 479 -17.10 -5.01 29.32
N SER A 480 -17.42 -6.01 30.15
CA SER A 480 -16.50 -7.08 30.54
C SER A 480 -16.07 -7.92 29.34
N LEU A 481 -17.02 -8.28 28.46
CA LEU A 481 -16.71 -8.99 27.22
C LEU A 481 -15.91 -8.10 26.25
N LEU A 482 -16.21 -6.81 26.16
CA LEU A 482 -15.46 -5.85 25.34
C LEU A 482 -14.00 -5.77 25.79
N CYS A 483 -13.74 -5.57 27.08
CA CYS A 483 -12.37 -5.53 27.61
C CYS A 483 -11.63 -6.84 27.34
N SER A 484 -12.29 -7.98 27.52
CA SER A 484 -11.70 -9.31 27.26
C SER A 484 -11.34 -9.49 25.78
N GLU A 485 -12.23 -9.10 24.87
CA GLU A 485 -12.01 -9.22 23.42
C GLU A 485 -10.96 -8.23 22.91
N LEU A 486 -10.89 -7.02 23.49
CA LEU A 486 -9.81 -6.06 23.22
C LEU A 486 -8.47 -6.64 23.67
N GLN A 487 -8.34 -7.05 24.94
CA GLN A 487 -7.10 -7.65 25.48
C GLN A 487 -6.62 -8.85 24.66
N LYS A 488 -7.54 -9.74 24.23
CA LYS A 488 -7.24 -10.94 23.45
C LYS A 488 -6.70 -10.65 22.04
N ARG A 489 -7.04 -9.51 21.44
CA ARG A 489 -6.81 -9.22 20.02
C ARG A 489 -5.74 -8.16 19.75
N ILE A 490 -5.08 -7.70 20.81
CA ILE A 490 -3.92 -6.81 20.74
C ILE A 490 -2.68 -7.61 20.26
N PRO A 491 -1.73 -6.98 19.55
CA PRO A 491 -0.51 -7.66 19.11
C PRO A 491 0.34 -8.19 20.27
N GLU A 492 0.96 -9.36 20.09
CA GLU A 492 1.82 -9.99 21.12
C GLU A 492 3.01 -9.09 21.52
N ASN A 493 3.46 -8.25 20.61
CA ASN A 493 4.56 -7.30 20.73
C ASN A 493 4.12 -5.92 21.25
N ILE A 494 2.91 -5.77 21.78
CA ILE A 494 2.37 -4.47 22.23
C ILE A 494 3.31 -3.72 23.18
N LYS A 495 3.96 -4.42 24.11
CA LYS A 495 4.94 -3.80 25.03
C LYS A 495 6.07 -3.06 24.30
N MET A 496 6.54 -3.63 23.19
CA MET A 496 7.56 -2.98 22.36
C MET A 496 6.95 -1.83 21.56
N LEU A 497 5.79 -2.06 20.93
CA LEU A 497 5.10 -1.09 20.08
C LEU A 497 4.68 0.17 20.84
N GLU A 498 4.27 0.04 22.10
CA GLU A 498 3.99 1.17 22.98
C GLU A 498 5.25 1.97 23.31
N LYS A 499 6.38 1.29 23.57
CA LYS A 499 7.65 1.96 23.85
C LYS A 499 8.20 2.71 22.65
N ILE A 500 7.71 2.47 21.43
CA ILE A 500 8.09 3.27 20.25
C ILE A 500 7.71 4.75 20.43
N SER A 501 6.66 5.06 21.22
CA SER A 501 6.29 6.44 21.58
C SER A 501 7.43 7.25 22.23
N THR A 502 8.43 6.57 22.82
CA THR A 502 9.64 7.22 23.37
C THR A 502 10.49 7.92 22.31
N PHE A 503 10.34 7.57 21.03
CA PHE A 503 11.02 8.22 19.91
C PHE A 503 10.20 9.39 19.32
N SER A 504 9.11 9.79 19.97
CA SER A 504 8.39 11.03 19.62
C SER A 504 9.32 12.25 19.68
N PRO A 505 9.12 13.29 18.83
CA PRO A 505 9.97 14.48 18.82
C PRO A 505 10.13 15.14 20.19
N GLU A 506 9.07 15.13 21.01
CA GLU A 506 9.07 15.71 22.35
C GLU A 506 10.04 14.95 23.28
N SER A 507 9.98 13.61 23.26
CA SER A 507 10.86 12.74 24.04
C SER A 507 12.30 12.72 23.50
N ALA A 508 12.44 12.77 22.17
CA ALA A 508 13.71 12.83 21.46
C ALA A 508 14.45 14.16 21.67
N SER A 509 13.73 15.24 21.98
CA SER A 509 14.33 16.55 22.29
C SER A 509 14.60 16.76 23.78
N SER A 510 13.99 15.94 24.65
CA SER A 510 14.21 15.99 26.11
C SER A 510 15.66 15.68 26.50
N GLN A 511 16.17 16.35 27.53
CA GLN A 511 17.46 16.02 28.16
C GLN A 511 17.39 14.70 28.94
N ILE A 512 16.24 14.40 29.54
CA ILE A 512 15.99 13.13 30.22
C ILE A 512 15.60 12.11 29.16
N LYS A 513 16.41 11.06 29.01
CA LYS A 513 16.21 10.00 28.03
C LYS A 513 15.62 8.75 28.65
N ALA A 514 14.58 8.22 28.00
CA ALA A 514 14.10 6.87 28.27
C ALA A 514 15.14 5.83 27.82
N ASP A 515 15.16 4.68 28.49
CA ASP A 515 16.01 3.57 28.09
C ASP A 515 15.44 2.87 26.85
N ILE A 516 16.24 2.83 25.79
CA ILE A 516 15.90 2.23 24.49
C ILE A 516 16.59 0.87 24.27
N THR A 517 17.36 0.38 25.25
CA THR A 517 18.23 -0.81 25.11
C THR A 517 17.43 -2.04 24.72
N GLU A 518 16.24 -2.24 25.29
CA GLU A 518 15.38 -3.38 24.95
C GLU A 518 14.99 -3.37 23.47
N ILE A 519 14.56 -2.22 22.94
CA ILE A 519 14.15 -2.07 21.53
C ILE A 519 15.36 -2.30 20.61
N ALA A 520 16.48 -1.65 20.90
CA ALA A 520 17.71 -1.78 20.14
C ALA A 520 18.21 -3.24 20.09
N SER A 521 18.16 -3.94 21.24
CA SER A 521 18.60 -5.34 21.35
C SER A 521 17.74 -6.32 20.56
N LYS A 522 16.46 -5.99 20.33
CA LYS A 522 15.51 -6.83 19.61
C LYS A 522 15.72 -6.79 18.09
N LEU A 523 16.36 -5.75 17.59
CA LEU A 523 16.67 -5.53 16.17
C LEU A 523 18.18 -5.59 15.89
N LYS A 524 18.95 -6.26 16.75
CA LYS A 524 20.42 -6.23 16.74
C LYS A 524 21.05 -6.95 15.55
N LYS A 525 20.39 -7.96 14.99
CA LYS A 525 20.90 -8.75 13.85
C LYS A 525 20.60 -8.06 12.52
N SER A 526 19.54 -7.25 12.47
CA SER A 526 19.09 -6.53 11.29
C SER A 526 19.51 -5.06 11.34
N VAL A 527 18.68 -4.19 11.92
CA VAL A 527 18.78 -2.73 11.79
C VAL A 527 19.82 -2.12 12.73
N CYS A 528 19.94 -2.65 13.95
CA CYS A 528 20.70 -2.05 15.05
C CYS A 528 22.00 -2.83 15.35
N THR A 529 22.91 -2.90 14.38
CA THR A 529 24.15 -3.68 14.51
C THR A 529 25.12 -3.16 15.57
N ASN A 530 25.06 -1.86 15.93
CA ASN A 530 25.90 -1.24 16.96
C ASN A 530 25.04 -0.57 18.04
N ILE A 531 24.65 -1.35 19.05
CA ILE A 531 23.77 -0.91 20.14
C ILE A 531 24.41 0.22 20.95
N ASP A 532 25.70 0.10 21.29
CA ASP A 532 26.38 1.10 22.12
C ASP A 532 26.45 2.47 21.44
N CYS A 533 26.74 2.50 20.13
CA CYS A 533 26.69 3.75 19.36
C CYS A 533 25.28 4.31 19.26
N THR A 534 24.27 3.45 19.07
CA THR A 534 22.86 3.85 19.00
C THR A 534 22.41 4.51 20.31
N ILE A 535 22.74 3.92 21.46
CA ILE A 535 22.41 4.48 22.79
C ILE A 535 23.16 5.78 23.03
N ARG A 536 24.45 5.86 22.66
CA ARG A 536 25.24 7.10 22.77
C ARG A 536 24.65 8.23 21.93
N GLU A 537 24.28 7.94 20.69
CA GLU A 537 23.62 8.89 19.79
C GLU A 537 22.29 9.37 20.35
N TRP A 538 21.46 8.45 20.85
CA TRP A 538 20.19 8.76 21.53
C TRP A 538 20.40 9.72 22.71
N ASN A 539 21.38 9.45 23.57
CA ASN A 539 21.68 10.30 24.72
C ASN A 539 22.15 11.71 24.34
N LEU A 540 22.83 11.84 23.20
CA LEU A 540 23.31 13.13 22.69
C LEU A 540 22.29 13.87 21.82
N LEU A 541 21.13 13.28 21.51
CA LEU A 541 20.19 13.83 20.54
C LEU A 541 19.61 15.19 20.94
N HIS A 542 19.48 15.47 22.24
CA HIS A 542 19.04 16.78 22.74
C HIS A 542 19.97 17.95 22.33
N THR A 543 21.19 17.64 21.89
CA THR A 543 22.15 18.63 21.37
C THR A 543 21.98 18.90 19.87
N ALA A 544 21.09 18.17 19.19
CA ALA A 544 20.76 18.39 17.79
C ALA A 544 19.90 19.64 17.64
N GLN A 545 20.28 20.53 16.71
CA GLN A 545 19.44 21.65 16.34
C GLN A 545 18.49 21.21 15.23
N VAL A 546 17.33 20.68 15.61
CA VAL A 546 16.27 20.26 14.67
C VAL A 546 15.24 21.37 14.56
N LYS A 547 14.91 21.81 13.35
CA LYS A 547 13.94 22.89 13.10
C LYS A 547 12.53 22.35 12.83
N ASN A 548 12.43 21.17 12.23
CA ASN A 548 11.16 20.57 11.85
C ASN A 548 10.62 19.63 12.94
N CYS A 549 9.57 20.07 13.63
CA CYS A 549 8.84 19.25 14.61
C CYS A 549 7.37 19.05 14.20
N THR A 550 7.04 19.24 12.92
CA THR A 550 5.65 19.16 12.44
C THR A 550 5.09 17.74 12.46
N SER A 551 5.95 16.75 12.20
CA SER A 551 5.62 15.33 12.32
C SER A 551 6.84 14.53 12.78
N THR A 552 6.59 13.41 13.46
CA THR A 552 7.63 12.46 13.89
C THR A 552 8.52 12.02 12.73
N GLU A 553 7.93 11.77 11.58
CA GLU A 553 8.67 11.42 10.37
C GLU A 553 9.63 12.53 9.93
N SER A 554 9.11 13.76 9.76
CA SER A 554 9.92 14.88 9.28
C SER A 554 11.06 15.25 10.24
N PHE A 555 10.82 15.12 11.54
CA PHE A 555 11.83 15.28 12.59
C PHE A 555 12.97 14.29 12.41
N TRP A 556 12.67 12.99 12.28
CA TRP A 556 13.69 11.95 12.16
C TRP A 556 14.42 11.98 10.81
N VAL A 557 13.77 12.44 9.75
CA VAL A 557 14.43 12.70 8.47
C VAL A 557 15.45 13.82 8.58
N GLU A 558 15.11 14.91 9.28
CA GLU A 558 16.07 15.99 9.51
C GLU A 558 17.25 15.50 10.37
N VAL A 559 16.98 14.76 11.45
CA VAL A 559 18.03 14.14 12.30
C VAL A 559 18.95 13.23 11.49
N TYR A 560 18.40 12.43 10.57
CA TYR A 560 19.16 11.53 9.70
C TYR A 560 20.16 12.26 8.79
N ASP A 561 19.85 13.49 8.40
CA ASP A 561 20.68 14.30 7.50
C ASP A 561 21.61 15.27 8.24
N ILE A 562 21.58 15.30 9.58
CA ILE A 562 22.56 16.07 10.38
C ILE A 562 23.95 15.48 10.18
N LYS A 563 24.85 16.31 9.64
CA LYS A 563 26.25 15.97 9.40
C LYS A 563 27.18 16.73 10.34
N ASP A 564 28.29 16.10 10.68
CA ASP A 564 29.40 16.77 11.33
C ASP A 564 30.25 17.59 10.33
N ALA A 565 31.29 18.26 10.82
CA ALA A 565 32.21 19.04 9.98
C ALA A 565 32.96 18.19 8.93
N GLY A 566 33.03 16.86 9.12
CA GLY A 566 33.59 15.91 8.17
C GLY A 566 32.58 15.40 7.13
N GLY A 567 31.33 15.85 7.18
CA GLY A 567 30.27 15.40 6.28
C GLY A 567 29.67 14.03 6.62
N THR A 568 30.04 13.44 7.76
CA THR A 568 29.51 12.16 8.24
C THR A 568 28.23 12.39 9.04
N ARG A 569 27.25 11.48 8.90
CA ARG A 569 25.99 11.56 9.64
C ARG A 569 26.23 11.38 11.13
N ARG A 570 25.88 12.38 11.94
CA ARG A 570 26.15 12.41 13.39
C ARG A 570 25.28 11.43 14.18
N PHE A 571 24.06 11.19 13.71
CA PHE A 571 23.03 10.39 14.37
C PHE A 571 22.55 9.22 13.48
N GLU A 572 23.47 8.62 12.72
CA GLU A 572 23.14 7.62 11.70
C GLU A 572 22.47 6.37 12.28
N ASN A 573 23.01 5.82 13.37
CA ASN A 573 22.54 4.54 13.92
C ASN A 573 21.15 4.68 14.54
N ILE A 574 20.94 5.72 15.36
CA ILE A 574 19.63 5.99 15.97
C ILE A 574 18.59 6.32 14.91
N SER A 575 18.95 7.11 13.90
CA SER A 575 18.02 7.46 12.82
C SER A 575 17.63 6.24 11.99
N LYS A 576 18.57 5.34 11.67
CA LYS A 576 18.24 4.07 10.99
C LYS A 576 17.29 3.21 11.81
N LEU A 577 17.53 3.07 13.11
CA LEU A 577 16.63 2.34 14.00
C LEU A 577 15.21 2.95 13.96
N VAL A 578 15.10 4.26 14.11
CA VAL A 578 13.78 4.91 14.20
C VAL A 578 13.06 4.95 12.86
N LEU A 579 13.74 5.22 11.75
CA LEU A 579 13.15 5.19 10.40
C LEU A 579 12.70 3.77 10.02
N ALA A 580 13.41 2.73 10.47
CA ALA A 580 12.97 1.35 10.36
C ALA A 580 11.70 1.10 11.18
N LEU A 581 11.64 1.56 12.44
CA LEU A 581 10.42 1.45 13.27
C LEU A 581 9.23 2.19 12.65
N LEU A 582 9.43 3.37 12.07
CA LEU A 582 8.39 4.11 11.34
C LEU A 582 7.92 3.40 10.06
N SER A 583 8.78 2.52 9.51
CA SER A 583 8.47 1.67 8.36
C SER A 583 7.64 0.43 8.73
N LEU A 584 7.33 0.21 10.02
CA LEU A 584 6.45 -0.89 10.44
C LEU A 584 5.01 -0.71 9.91
N PRO A 585 4.28 -1.81 9.67
CA PRO A 585 2.93 -1.78 9.13
C PRO A 585 1.89 -1.55 10.24
N PHE A 586 1.78 -0.31 10.73
CA PHE A 586 0.87 0.06 11.83
C PHE A 586 -0.61 -0.14 11.51
N SER A 587 -0.98 -0.20 10.22
CA SER A 587 -2.35 -0.35 9.77
C SER A 587 -2.42 -1.10 8.44
N ASN A 588 -3.47 -1.90 8.27
CA ASN A 588 -3.77 -2.58 7.00
C ASN A 588 -4.68 -1.74 6.10
N ALA A 589 -5.07 -0.52 6.49
CA ALA A 589 -5.99 0.30 5.71
C ALA A 589 -5.50 0.60 4.27
N SER A 590 -4.19 0.58 4.03
CA SER A 590 -3.61 0.72 2.69
C SER A 590 -4.01 -0.41 1.73
N VAL A 591 -4.11 -1.65 2.23
CA VAL A 591 -4.50 -2.80 1.40
C VAL A 591 -6.00 -2.76 1.08
N GLU A 592 -6.83 -2.32 2.03
CA GLU A 592 -8.27 -2.11 1.79
C GLU A 592 -8.52 -1.02 0.73
N ARG A 593 -7.72 0.05 0.74
CA ARG A 593 -7.74 1.09 -0.31
C ARG A 593 -7.33 0.51 -1.66
N ALA A 594 -6.29 -0.32 -1.70
CA ALA A 594 -5.87 -1.01 -2.93
C ALA A 594 -6.97 -1.92 -3.48
N PHE A 595 -7.66 -2.70 -2.64
CA PHE A 595 -8.81 -3.51 -3.06
C PHE A 595 -10.00 -2.68 -3.53
N SER A 596 -10.21 -1.50 -2.95
CA SER A 596 -11.25 -0.57 -3.41
C SER A 596 -10.95 -0.08 -4.82
N ILE A 597 -9.70 0.31 -5.08
CA ILE A 597 -9.24 0.69 -6.43
C ILE A 597 -9.33 -0.48 -7.41
N MET A 598 -8.92 -1.67 -6.99
CA MET A 598 -9.04 -2.89 -7.80
C MET A 598 -10.49 -3.17 -8.19
N SER A 599 -11.44 -3.00 -7.26
CA SER A 599 -12.88 -3.17 -7.53
C SER A 599 -13.42 -2.14 -8.52
N ILE A 600 -12.80 -0.96 -8.60
CA ILE A 600 -13.10 0.06 -9.62
C ILE A 600 -12.45 -0.32 -10.96
N VAL A 601 -11.26 -0.90 -10.98
CA VAL A 601 -10.57 -1.30 -12.22
C VAL A 601 -11.23 -2.52 -12.87
N LYS A 602 -11.54 -3.53 -12.06
CA LYS A 602 -12.20 -4.79 -12.45
C LYS A 602 -13.60 -4.86 -11.83
N ASP A 603 -14.51 -4.10 -12.43
CA ASP A 603 -15.91 -3.99 -12.01
C ASP A 603 -16.83 -4.99 -12.75
N LYS A 604 -18.16 -4.84 -12.61
CA LYS A 604 -19.16 -5.67 -13.30
C LYS A 604 -19.09 -5.59 -14.83
N LEU A 605 -18.68 -4.45 -15.39
CA LEU A 605 -18.58 -4.21 -16.83
C LEU A 605 -17.21 -4.59 -17.40
N ARG A 606 -16.19 -4.75 -16.55
CA ARG A 606 -14.80 -5.13 -16.89
C ARG A 606 -14.36 -6.38 -16.14
N ASN A 607 -15.31 -7.26 -15.81
CA ASN A 607 -15.12 -8.41 -14.93
C ASN A 607 -14.15 -9.46 -15.47
N LYS A 608 -13.89 -9.46 -16.78
CA LYS A 608 -13.01 -10.43 -17.42
C LYS A 608 -11.53 -10.04 -17.32
N MET A 609 -11.17 -8.75 -17.20
CA MET A 609 -9.78 -8.25 -17.25
C MET A 609 -8.76 -9.13 -16.52
N SER A 610 -7.62 -9.43 -17.17
CA SER A 610 -6.58 -10.29 -16.61
C SER A 610 -5.93 -9.65 -15.38
N ILE A 611 -5.52 -10.48 -14.40
CA ILE A 611 -4.91 -9.99 -13.15
C ILE A 611 -3.62 -9.20 -13.43
N VAL A 612 -2.83 -9.62 -14.42
CA VAL A 612 -1.62 -8.91 -14.86
C VAL A 612 -1.95 -7.49 -15.34
N MET A 613 -3.06 -7.32 -16.07
CA MET A 613 -3.48 -5.99 -16.52
C MET A 613 -4.03 -5.14 -15.38
N VAL A 614 -4.78 -5.75 -14.45
CA VAL A 614 -5.25 -5.07 -13.23
C VAL A 614 -4.07 -4.58 -12.40
N GLU A 615 -3.07 -5.43 -12.17
CA GLU A 615 -1.83 -5.09 -11.48
C GLU A 615 -1.12 -3.91 -12.17
N ALA A 616 -1.00 -3.95 -13.51
CA ALA A 616 -0.36 -2.87 -14.26
C ALA A 616 -1.08 -1.52 -14.13
N ILE A 617 -2.41 -1.52 -14.13
CA ILE A 617 -3.22 -0.32 -13.87
C ILE A 617 -3.07 0.12 -12.40
N MET A 618 -2.99 -0.82 -11.46
CA MET A 618 -2.79 -0.52 -10.05
C MET A 618 -1.44 0.14 -9.80
N HIS A 619 -0.34 -0.29 -10.43
CA HIS A 619 0.94 0.42 -10.35
C HIS A 619 0.82 1.89 -10.77
N ILE A 620 0.06 2.17 -11.83
CA ILE A 620 -0.17 3.54 -12.27
C ILE A 620 -0.98 4.31 -11.22
N ARG A 621 -2.15 3.79 -10.82
CA ARG A 621 -3.08 4.46 -9.90
C ARG A 621 -2.56 4.63 -8.47
N LEU A 622 -1.73 3.71 -7.98
CA LEU A 622 -1.29 3.68 -6.59
C LEU A 622 0.15 4.16 -6.37
N THR A 623 0.99 4.19 -7.41
CA THR A 623 2.43 4.51 -7.26
C THR A 623 2.83 5.85 -7.87
N LEU A 624 2.20 6.30 -8.97
CA LEU A 624 2.66 7.52 -9.68
C LEU A 624 2.57 8.79 -8.84
N ASN A 625 1.61 8.89 -7.91
CA ASN A 625 1.50 9.97 -6.91
C ASN A 625 1.66 11.40 -7.47
N ILE A 626 1.37 11.58 -8.76
CA ILE A 626 1.46 12.80 -9.57
C ILE A 626 0.21 12.76 -10.46
N ASP A 627 -0.45 13.92 -10.62
CA ASP A 627 -1.57 14.05 -11.55
C ASP A 627 -1.13 13.64 -12.96
N CYS A 628 -1.93 12.83 -13.67
CA CYS A 628 -1.67 12.46 -15.06
C CYS A 628 -1.35 13.66 -15.98
N CYS A 629 -1.84 14.86 -15.67
CA CYS A 629 -1.55 16.09 -16.41
C CYS A 629 -0.07 16.48 -16.32
N ASP A 630 0.53 16.30 -15.14
CA ASP A 630 1.93 16.62 -14.84
C ASP A 630 2.89 15.48 -15.16
N PHE A 631 2.37 14.29 -15.49
CA PHE A 631 3.16 13.12 -15.84
C PHE A 631 4.12 13.42 -17.02
N LYS A 632 5.39 13.12 -16.79
CA LYS A 632 6.47 13.19 -17.79
C LYS A 632 7.12 11.81 -17.89
N PRO A 633 7.05 11.14 -19.06
CA PRO A 633 7.71 9.87 -19.27
C PRO A 633 9.21 9.94 -18.97
N THR A 634 9.72 8.96 -18.21
CA THR A 634 11.15 8.87 -17.90
C THR A 634 11.95 8.44 -19.13
N ALA A 635 13.26 8.68 -19.12
CA ALA A 635 14.14 8.22 -20.20
C ALA A 635 14.08 6.69 -20.38
N THR A 636 13.93 5.96 -19.26
CA THR A 636 13.76 4.50 -19.23
C THR A 636 12.48 4.09 -19.95
N MET A 637 11.34 4.72 -19.64
CA MET A 637 10.06 4.46 -20.32
C MET A 637 10.17 4.70 -21.84
N LEU A 638 10.81 5.79 -22.25
CA LEU A 638 10.96 6.13 -23.67
C LEU A 638 11.89 5.17 -24.43
N LYS A 639 12.91 4.64 -23.76
CA LYS A 639 13.81 3.61 -24.28
C LYS A 639 13.10 2.26 -24.41
N ARG A 640 12.28 1.91 -23.42
CA ARG A 640 11.47 0.68 -23.39
C ARG A 640 10.29 0.72 -24.35
N PHE A 641 9.83 1.91 -24.73
CA PHE A 641 8.89 2.09 -25.83
C PHE A 641 9.56 1.80 -27.18
N ASN A 642 9.64 0.53 -27.55
CA ASN A 642 10.04 0.04 -28.87
C ASN A 642 9.14 -1.12 -29.31
N THR A 643 9.16 -1.45 -30.60
CA THR A 643 8.27 -2.47 -31.19
C THR A 643 8.49 -3.84 -30.56
N GLU A 644 9.73 -4.23 -30.32
CA GLU A 644 10.05 -5.51 -29.69
C GLU A 644 9.39 -5.62 -28.32
N THR A 645 9.58 -4.65 -27.43
CA THR A 645 9.01 -4.69 -26.07
C THR A 645 7.48 -4.59 -26.03
N ILE A 646 6.87 -3.84 -26.97
CA ILE A 646 5.41 -3.70 -27.00
C ILE A 646 4.73 -5.01 -27.46
N TYR A 647 5.32 -5.70 -28.45
CA TYR A 647 4.66 -6.81 -29.13
C TYR A 647 5.19 -8.21 -28.75
N THR A 648 6.29 -8.32 -27.99
CA THR A 648 6.90 -9.62 -27.61
C THR A 648 6.05 -10.50 -26.69
N ASN A 649 5.06 -9.95 -25.98
CA ASN A 649 4.24 -10.67 -24.98
C ASN A 649 2.73 -10.36 -25.07
N ILE A 650 2.20 -10.11 -26.29
CA ILE A 650 0.76 -9.97 -26.47
C ILE A 650 0.15 -11.36 -26.53
N ASN A 651 -0.40 -11.82 -25.41
CA ASN A 651 -1.27 -12.99 -25.39
C ASN A 651 -2.63 -12.55 -25.96
N GLU A 652 -3.21 -13.27 -26.93
CA GLU A 652 -4.51 -12.90 -27.52
C GLU A 652 -5.62 -12.77 -26.46
N ASN A 653 -5.48 -13.53 -25.37
CA ASN A 653 -6.35 -13.45 -24.20
C ASN A 653 -6.31 -12.08 -23.50
N ASP A 654 -5.18 -11.37 -23.45
CA ASP A 654 -5.11 -10.06 -22.78
C ASP A 654 -5.92 -8.97 -23.51
N VAL A 655 -6.21 -9.18 -24.80
CA VAL A 655 -6.98 -8.26 -25.65
C VAL A 655 -8.44 -8.71 -25.75
N ALA A 656 -8.70 -10.01 -25.93
CA ALA A 656 -10.05 -10.59 -26.07
C ALA A 656 -10.92 -10.47 -24.82
N ILE A 657 -10.29 -10.35 -23.65
CA ILE A 657 -10.93 -10.34 -22.34
C ILE A 657 -11.48 -8.95 -21.96
N LEU A 658 -11.14 -7.89 -22.70
CA LEU A 658 -11.63 -6.52 -22.50
C LEU A 658 -12.98 -6.24 -23.20
N ASP A 659 -13.49 -7.17 -24.00
CA ASP A 659 -14.75 -7.04 -24.75
C ASP A 659 -15.93 -7.68 -24.01
N VAL A 660 -16.75 -6.87 -23.34
CA VAL A 660 -18.04 -7.30 -22.78
C VAL A 660 -19.21 -7.08 -23.77
N PHE A 661 -18.97 -6.36 -24.86
CA PHE A 661 -19.93 -6.24 -25.95
C PHE A 661 -19.23 -6.49 -27.28
N PRO A 662 -19.66 -7.50 -28.07
CA PRO A 662 -19.31 -7.52 -29.48
C PRO A 662 -19.76 -6.19 -30.08
N ASP A 663 -18.90 -5.61 -30.91
CA ASP A 663 -19.19 -4.38 -31.64
C ASP A 663 -20.58 -4.52 -32.29
N LYS A 664 -21.50 -3.62 -31.92
CA LYS A 664 -22.79 -3.46 -32.58
C LYS A 664 -22.64 -2.54 -33.77
#